data_AF-A0A225D4T9-F1
#
_entry.id   AF-A0A225D4T9-F1
#
_cell.length_a   1.000
_cell.length_b   1.000
_cell.length_c   1.000
_cell.angle_alpha   90.00
_cell.angle_beta   90.00
_cell.angle_gamma   90.00
#
_symmetry.space_group_name_H-M   'P 1'
#
loop_
_entity.id
_entity.type
_entity.pdbx_description
1 polymer ?
#
loop_
_entity_poly.entity_id
_entity_poly.type
_entity_poly.pdbx_seq_one_letter_code
_entity_poly.pdbx_strand_id
1 'polypeptide(L)'
;MFRFALICLPLFVAAPVRGAEAAAPSFLNEVVPVLTKQGCSQGSCHGKGAGQNGFRLSLRGYAPDQDFRWLTREFDGRRLDAADPSRSLLLLKATGQVPHEGGRLFGTGDREFQTLLAWLSAGAPGPNAADAKITKLEVTPGDKVMAVGQTEQLTAWATFSDGSRRDVTWLTKFETNDAAVAGVSFTGQVKAKRNGATAIRAAFLTEVAVATFAVPFEKSVDPKLFVAKNNFVDEHVFAKLRDLRIEPSDLSPDEEFIRRAFLDTTGTLPTADEVRAFTADTAADKRAKLIDALLARPEFVDYWTLFLGDLFQNRKERDHDVRGVKGVRQFHEWLRKQVAVNRPWDELARDVLTATGKNTVSPAVGYYIVIVGEHNETEKSEVAESVAQAFLGTRIGCARCHNHPLEKYTQDDFYHFAAYFSRVKLERKESKQGPTTLMVAHRDPNQAKNPVGVNQPRTGQFMKPQPLDRSVADVKPTDDPRAKLAGWMTDPKNEFFAGAMVNRVWRHLLGVGLVEPVDDLRATNPPTNPALWAALKQEFVGHKYDLKHLIRVILNSRAYQLTSATKPGNETDSRFYSHYYARRLPAEVLLDALTSATGVGEKFDGYPEGVRAVQIPDPHAYSQFLKMFGSSERVTSCACERNGEVTLPQLLNLQNGDRLLAKLRDGSGALAKLLKDAKSDDALTEELFLRTLSRRPTADEQAAVKRAVAAGDPRDEVYRDLFWALLNAKSFAFNH
;
A
#
# COMPACT_ATOMS: atom_id res chain seq x y z
N MET A 1 -52.81 50.01 53.06
CA MET A 1 -51.51 49.58 53.60
C MET A 1 -50.45 49.69 52.52
N PHE A 2 -49.45 50.53 52.77
CA PHE A 2 -48.08 50.57 52.23
C PHE A 2 -47.69 49.68 51.03
N ARG A 3 -47.15 50.30 49.97
CA ARG A 3 -45.69 50.36 49.70
C ARG A 3 -45.40 51.20 48.44
N PHE A 4 -44.74 52.34 48.65
CA PHE A 4 -44.00 53.05 47.61
C PHE A 4 -42.64 52.36 47.43
N ALA A 5 -42.24 52.07 46.20
CA ALA A 5 -40.88 51.68 45.85
C ALA A 5 -40.32 52.69 44.84
N LEU A 6 -39.28 53.41 45.27
CA LEU A 6 -38.45 54.29 44.44
C LEU A 6 -37.77 53.46 43.33
N ILE A 7 -37.90 53.91 42.08
CA ILE A 7 -37.09 53.43 40.96
C ILE A 7 -35.94 54.42 40.76
N CYS A 8 -34.73 54.02 41.14
CA CYS A 8 -33.49 54.68 40.72
C CYS A 8 -33.10 54.14 39.34
N LEU A 9 -33.13 54.98 38.30
CA LEU A 9 -32.46 54.72 37.03
C LEU A 9 -30.98 55.10 37.15
N PRO A 10 -30.02 54.21 36.82
CA PRO A 10 -28.64 54.62 36.59
C PRO A 10 -28.51 55.16 35.16
N LEU A 11 -28.05 56.41 35.03
CA LEU A 11 -27.54 56.94 33.78
C LEU A 11 -26.22 56.22 33.45
N PHE A 12 -26.25 55.29 32.50
CA PHE A 12 -25.02 54.76 31.90
C PHE A 12 -24.54 55.76 30.83
N VAL A 13 -23.49 56.50 31.16
CA VAL A 13 -22.69 57.23 30.16
C VAL A 13 -21.97 56.18 29.31
N ALA A 14 -22.37 56.04 28.05
CA ALA A 14 -21.68 55.20 27.09
C ALA A 14 -20.29 55.81 26.81
N ALA A 15 -19.25 55.20 27.38
CA ALA A 15 -17.89 55.42 26.89
C ALA A 15 -17.80 54.85 25.46
N PRO A 16 -17.14 55.54 24.52
CA PRO A 16 -16.93 55.00 23.19
C PRO A 16 -16.05 53.75 23.33
N VAL A 17 -16.61 52.59 22.99
CA VAL A 17 -15.82 51.39 22.74
C VAL A 17 -14.95 51.73 21.54
N ARG A 18 -13.65 52.00 21.76
CA ARG A 18 -12.65 51.92 20.71
C ARG A 18 -12.77 50.51 20.12
N GLY A 19 -13.29 50.41 18.90
CA GLY A 19 -13.28 49.16 18.17
C GLY A 19 -11.85 48.67 18.13
N ALA A 20 -11.60 47.47 18.66
CA ALA A 20 -10.35 46.79 18.41
C ALA A 20 -10.22 46.68 16.88
N GLU A 21 -9.17 47.28 16.32
CA GLU A 21 -8.79 47.08 14.92
C GLU A 21 -8.78 45.57 14.68
N ALA A 22 -9.59 45.09 13.73
CA ALA A 22 -9.62 43.68 13.42
C ALA A 22 -8.20 43.27 13.01
N ALA A 23 -7.62 42.31 13.74
CA ALA A 23 -6.26 41.86 13.47
C ALA A 23 -6.13 41.44 12.01
N ALA A 24 -5.04 41.88 11.36
CA ALA A 24 -4.77 41.56 9.96
C ALA A 24 -4.77 40.03 9.76
N PRO A 25 -5.29 39.52 8.63
CA PRO A 25 -5.21 38.09 8.33
C PRO A 25 -3.75 37.60 8.35
N SER A 26 -3.50 36.46 9.01
CA SER A 26 -2.18 35.84 9.04
C SER A 26 -1.84 35.26 7.68
N PHE A 27 -0.59 35.47 7.26
CA PHE A 27 -0.11 34.87 6.02
C PHE A 27 -0.17 33.34 6.09
N LEU A 28 0.20 32.77 7.25
CA LEU A 28 0.19 31.33 7.47
C LEU A 28 -1.24 30.78 7.56
N ASN A 29 -2.10 31.38 8.39
CA ASN A 29 -3.38 30.75 8.76
C ASN A 29 -4.55 31.10 7.84
N GLU A 30 -4.48 32.19 7.08
CA GLU A 30 -5.54 32.60 6.15
C GLU A 30 -5.07 32.68 4.71
N VAL A 31 -3.97 33.37 4.41
CA VAL A 31 -3.54 33.64 3.02
C VAL A 31 -3.09 32.36 2.32
N VAL A 32 -2.17 31.59 2.92
CA VAL A 32 -1.69 30.33 2.35
C VAL A 32 -2.83 29.33 2.11
N PRO A 33 -3.77 29.11 3.05
CA PRO A 33 -4.93 28.27 2.81
C PRO A 33 -5.86 28.75 1.70
N VAL A 34 -6.12 30.06 1.57
CA VAL A 34 -6.90 30.61 0.44
C VAL A 34 -6.23 30.24 -0.88
N LEU A 35 -4.93 30.53 -1.03
CA LEU A 35 -4.19 30.22 -2.25
C LEU A 35 -4.16 28.71 -2.55
N THR A 36 -4.06 27.88 -1.51
CA THR A 36 -3.96 26.43 -1.64
C THR A 36 -5.28 25.78 -2.00
N LYS A 37 -6.38 26.18 -1.33
CA LYS A 37 -7.72 25.65 -1.62
C LYS A 37 -8.17 26.05 -3.03
N GLN A 38 -7.89 27.28 -3.45
CA GLN A 38 -8.23 27.79 -4.78
C GLN A 38 -7.34 27.25 -5.91
N GLY A 39 -6.33 26.43 -5.59
CA GLY A 39 -5.52 25.73 -6.57
C GLY A 39 -4.27 26.48 -7.05
N CYS A 40 -4.03 27.71 -6.58
CA CYS A 40 -2.88 28.53 -7.00
C CYS A 40 -1.54 27.81 -6.79
N SER A 41 -1.40 27.13 -5.63
CA SER A 41 -0.19 26.41 -5.23
C SER A 41 -0.16 24.93 -5.65
N GLN A 42 -0.98 24.50 -6.62
CA GLN A 42 -0.95 23.13 -7.15
C GLN A 42 0.15 22.96 -8.20
N GLY A 43 0.61 21.72 -8.40
CA GLY A 43 1.68 21.38 -9.35
C GLY A 43 1.34 21.67 -10.82
N SER A 44 0.07 21.79 -11.17
CA SER A 44 -0.36 22.22 -12.51
C SER A 44 -0.27 23.74 -12.72
N CYS A 45 -0.08 24.52 -11.66
CA CYS A 45 -0.09 25.99 -11.67
C CYS A 45 1.22 26.54 -11.09
N HIS A 46 1.16 27.39 -10.06
CA HIS A 46 2.36 28.01 -9.48
C HIS A 46 3.10 27.07 -8.52
N GLY A 47 2.51 25.94 -8.12
CA GLY A 47 3.11 24.95 -7.21
C GLY A 47 4.18 24.04 -7.82
N LYS A 48 4.45 24.13 -9.13
CA LYS A 48 5.55 23.38 -9.76
C LYS A 48 6.89 24.02 -9.44
N GLY A 49 7.96 23.23 -9.37
CA GLY A 49 9.28 23.70 -8.93
C GLY A 49 9.83 24.93 -9.70
N ALA A 50 9.53 25.03 -11.01
CA ALA A 50 9.93 26.17 -11.83
C ALA A 50 8.95 27.37 -11.76
N GLY A 51 7.75 27.19 -11.20
CA GLY A 51 6.64 28.14 -11.32
C GLY A 51 6.05 28.21 -12.72
N GLN A 52 4.94 28.93 -12.86
CA GLN A 52 4.25 29.19 -14.13
C GLN A 52 4.39 30.68 -14.47
N ASN A 53 4.80 30.99 -15.70
CA ASN A 53 4.88 32.36 -16.24
C ASN A 53 5.65 33.33 -15.32
N GLY A 54 6.78 32.87 -14.77
CA GLY A 54 7.62 33.67 -13.88
C GLY A 54 7.06 33.85 -12.48
N PHE A 55 6.03 33.11 -12.05
CA PHE A 55 5.55 33.11 -10.66
C PHE A 55 5.47 31.69 -10.11
N ARG A 56 5.99 31.51 -8.89
CA ARG A 56 5.97 30.24 -8.16
C ARG A 56 5.43 30.41 -6.75
N LEU A 57 4.81 29.34 -6.30
CA LEU A 57 4.43 29.06 -4.93
C LEU A 57 4.95 27.66 -4.60
N SER A 58 5.15 27.38 -3.33
CA SER A 58 5.51 26.09 -2.81
C SER A 58 4.32 25.15 -2.99
N LEU A 59 4.57 23.90 -3.37
CA LEU A 59 3.52 22.94 -3.64
C LEU A 59 2.60 22.78 -2.41
N ARG A 60 1.34 23.19 -2.54
CA ARG A 60 0.34 23.19 -1.45
C ARG A 60 0.72 24.04 -0.23
N GLY A 61 1.52 25.09 -0.43
CA GLY A 61 1.84 26.04 0.62
C GLY A 61 2.78 25.49 1.70
N TYR A 62 3.59 24.47 1.40
CA TYR A 62 4.45 23.81 2.37
C TYR A 62 5.60 24.67 2.90
N ALA A 63 5.96 25.77 2.21
CA ALA A 63 7.06 26.66 2.57
C ALA A 63 6.60 28.12 2.61
N PRO A 64 5.81 28.53 3.62
CA PRO A 64 5.19 29.87 3.70
C PRO A 64 6.21 31.02 3.64
N ASP A 65 7.41 30.86 4.22
CA ASP A 65 8.46 31.90 4.16
C ASP A 65 9.02 32.11 2.74
N GLN A 66 9.01 31.07 1.91
CA GLN A 66 9.42 31.17 0.50
C GLN A 66 8.28 31.77 -0.32
N ASP A 67 7.06 31.29 -0.10
CA ASP A 67 5.85 31.80 -0.76
C ASP A 67 5.68 33.30 -0.55
N PHE A 68 5.86 33.75 0.70
CA PHE A 68 5.82 35.16 1.03
C PHE A 68 6.84 35.96 0.22
N ARG A 69 8.11 35.51 0.16
CA ARG A 69 9.16 36.20 -0.60
C ARG A 69 8.89 36.20 -2.10
N TRP A 70 8.44 35.08 -2.68
CA TRP A 70 8.11 34.98 -4.10
C TRP A 70 6.91 35.84 -4.48
N LEU A 71 5.92 35.92 -3.59
CA LEU A 71 4.72 36.72 -3.80
C LEU A 71 5.01 38.22 -3.66
N THR A 72 5.78 38.62 -2.64
CA THR A 72 5.92 40.03 -2.25
C THR A 72 7.18 40.72 -2.76
N ARG A 73 8.25 39.97 -3.10
CA ARG A 73 9.57 40.56 -3.41
C ARG A 73 10.12 40.24 -4.80
N GLU A 74 9.88 39.04 -5.34
CA GLU A 74 10.42 38.68 -6.65
C GLU A 74 9.88 39.62 -7.76
N PHE A 75 10.71 39.91 -8.76
CA PHE A 75 10.41 40.86 -9.84
C PHE A 75 9.96 42.24 -9.29
N ASP A 76 10.74 42.77 -8.36
CA ASP A 76 10.56 44.10 -7.77
C ASP A 76 9.16 44.32 -7.17
N GLY A 77 8.57 43.27 -6.59
CA GLY A 77 7.27 43.33 -5.92
C GLY A 77 6.08 43.56 -6.85
N ARG A 78 6.25 43.46 -8.18
CA ARG A 78 5.22 43.79 -9.21
C ARG A 78 3.85 43.13 -9.07
N ARG A 79 3.72 42.12 -8.20
CA ARG A 79 2.48 41.36 -7.98
C ARG A 79 1.52 42.06 -7.03
N LEU A 80 2.04 42.96 -6.20
CA LEU A 80 1.31 43.70 -5.20
C LEU A 80 1.37 45.19 -5.53
N ASP A 81 0.26 45.88 -5.35
CA ASP A 81 0.18 47.34 -5.41
C ASP A 81 -0.05 47.86 -3.99
N ALA A 82 1.00 48.44 -3.41
CA ALA A 82 0.95 48.93 -2.04
C ALA A 82 0.15 50.24 -1.90
N ALA A 83 -0.01 51.00 -2.99
CA ALA A 83 -0.78 52.25 -2.98
C ALA A 83 -2.28 51.97 -3.14
N ASP A 84 -2.64 50.99 -3.96
CA ASP A 84 -4.00 50.50 -4.14
C ASP A 84 -4.04 48.96 -4.07
N PRO A 85 -4.17 48.38 -2.86
CA PRO A 85 -4.24 46.94 -2.65
C PRO A 85 -5.22 46.20 -3.57
N SER A 86 -6.34 46.84 -3.92
CA SER A 86 -7.38 46.26 -4.79
C SER A 86 -6.91 46.04 -6.24
N ARG A 87 -5.89 46.79 -6.68
CA ARG A 87 -5.25 46.68 -7.99
C ARG A 87 -4.06 45.73 -8.04
N SER A 88 -3.74 45.06 -6.93
CA SER A 88 -2.70 44.04 -6.89
C SER A 88 -2.97 42.96 -7.95
N LEU A 89 -1.97 42.63 -8.79
CA LEU A 89 -2.09 41.59 -9.82
C LEU A 89 -2.54 40.25 -9.24
N LEU A 90 -2.17 39.95 -7.99
CA LEU A 90 -2.67 38.79 -7.25
C LEU A 90 -4.21 38.71 -7.27
N LEU A 91 -4.89 39.82 -6.95
CA LEU A 91 -6.36 39.90 -6.91
C LEU A 91 -6.95 40.00 -8.33
N LEU A 92 -6.36 40.83 -9.20
CA LEU A 92 -6.87 41.05 -10.54
C LEU A 92 -6.85 39.76 -11.39
N LYS A 93 -5.79 38.95 -11.27
CA LYS A 93 -5.70 37.65 -11.96
C LYS A 93 -6.67 36.63 -11.36
N ALA A 94 -6.76 36.54 -10.04
CA ALA A 94 -7.63 35.58 -9.36
C ALA A 94 -9.13 35.86 -9.61
N THR A 95 -9.50 37.14 -9.78
CA THR A 95 -10.88 37.56 -10.09
C THR A 95 -11.21 37.57 -11.58
N GLY A 96 -10.22 37.30 -12.45
CA GLY A 96 -10.37 37.34 -13.90
C GLY A 96 -10.50 38.74 -14.50
N GLN A 97 -10.20 39.80 -13.74
CA GLN A 97 -10.15 41.18 -14.23
C GLN A 97 -8.94 41.42 -15.15
N VAL A 98 -7.89 40.60 -15.02
CA VAL A 98 -6.75 40.54 -15.95
C VAL A 98 -6.64 39.11 -16.49
N PRO A 99 -6.36 38.91 -17.79
CA PRO A 99 -6.25 37.57 -18.40
C PRO A 99 -5.30 36.65 -17.62
N HIS A 100 -5.77 35.46 -17.25
CA HIS A 100 -5.03 34.47 -16.49
C HIS A 100 -5.34 33.09 -17.04
N GLU A 101 -4.31 32.30 -17.36
CA GLU A 101 -4.48 30.93 -17.89
C GLU A 101 -5.23 30.01 -16.90
N GLY A 102 -5.05 30.23 -15.59
CA GLY A 102 -5.81 29.50 -14.56
C GLY A 102 -7.27 29.92 -14.43
N GLY A 103 -7.76 30.85 -15.26
CA GLY A 103 -9.12 31.35 -15.24
C GLY A 103 -9.44 32.19 -14.01
N ARG A 104 -10.75 32.46 -13.83
CA ARG A 104 -11.30 33.11 -12.65
C ARG A 104 -11.50 32.09 -11.53
N LEU A 105 -10.95 32.38 -10.35
CA LEU A 105 -10.99 31.50 -9.17
C LEU A 105 -12.11 31.90 -8.20
N PHE A 106 -12.30 33.21 -7.97
CA PHE A 106 -13.34 33.76 -7.09
C PHE A 106 -13.79 35.15 -7.57
N GLY A 107 -14.86 35.70 -6.98
CA GLY A 107 -15.37 37.05 -7.21
C GLY A 107 -14.89 38.07 -6.17
N THR A 108 -15.09 39.35 -6.46
CA THR A 108 -14.73 40.47 -5.56
C THR A 108 -15.61 40.52 -4.29
N GLY A 109 -16.81 39.93 -4.34
CA GLY A 109 -17.69 39.78 -3.18
C GLY A 109 -17.37 38.57 -2.29
N ASP A 110 -16.46 37.69 -2.72
CA ASP A 110 -16.21 36.43 -2.03
C ASP A 110 -15.25 36.62 -0.85
N ARG A 111 -15.35 35.71 0.13
CA ARG A 111 -14.57 35.78 1.38
C ARG A 111 -13.06 35.71 1.11
N GLU A 112 -12.66 34.95 0.09
CA GLU A 112 -11.27 34.81 -0.35
C GLU A 112 -10.69 36.15 -0.81
N PHE A 113 -11.43 36.89 -1.65
CA PHE A 113 -11.01 38.21 -2.11
C PHE A 113 -10.89 39.18 -0.93
N GLN A 114 -11.90 39.22 -0.06
CA GLN A 114 -11.90 40.12 1.10
C GLN A 114 -10.77 39.81 2.08
N THR A 115 -10.45 38.52 2.27
CA THR A 115 -9.33 38.08 3.12
C THR A 115 -7.98 38.52 2.54
N LEU A 116 -7.76 38.29 1.24
CA LEU A 116 -6.53 38.71 0.58
C LEU A 116 -6.40 40.24 0.52
N LEU A 117 -7.50 40.95 0.25
CA LEU A 117 -7.52 42.41 0.25
C LEU A 117 -7.22 42.99 1.63
N ALA A 118 -7.80 42.43 2.70
CA ALA A 118 -7.53 42.85 4.06
C ALA A 118 -6.06 42.62 4.45
N TRP A 119 -5.48 41.47 4.07
CA TRP A 119 -4.06 41.19 4.25
C TRP A 119 -3.16 42.20 3.51
N LEU A 120 -3.47 42.49 2.24
CA LEU A 120 -2.73 43.46 1.44
C LEU A 120 -2.86 44.88 2.01
N SER A 121 -4.06 45.27 2.45
CA SER A 121 -4.34 46.58 3.05
C SER A 121 -3.63 46.80 4.38
N ALA A 122 -3.34 45.72 5.11
CA ALA A 122 -2.50 45.75 6.31
C ALA A 122 -0.99 45.80 6.00
N GLY A 123 -0.60 46.05 4.75
CA GLY A 123 0.80 46.09 4.32
C GLY A 123 1.40 44.72 4.05
N ALA A 124 0.57 43.69 3.80
CA ALA A 124 0.99 42.33 3.51
C ALA A 124 1.99 41.77 4.55
N PRO A 125 1.62 41.69 5.85
CA PRO A 125 2.51 41.14 6.88
C PRO A 125 2.91 39.70 6.54
N GLY A 126 4.20 39.39 6.72
CA GLY A 126 4.74 38.05 6.46
C GLY A 126 4.50 37.06 7.60
N PRO A 127 4.94 35.80 7.44
CA PRO A 127 4.92 34.82 8.51
C PRO A 127 5.62 35.35 9.76
N ASN A 128 4.97 35.18 10.92
CA ASN A 128 5.50 35.55 12.21
C ASN A 128 5.83 34.29 13.01
N ALA A 129 6.95 34.27 13.72
CA ALA A 129 7.30 33.17 14.62
C ALA A 129 6.25 32.94 15.73
N ALA A 130 5.48 33.99 16.08
CA ALA A 130 4.36 33.94 17.01
C ALA A 130 3.02 33.52 16.38
N ASP A 131 2.95 33.30 15.06
CA ASP A 131 1.74 32.76 14.43
C ASP A 131 1.37 31.42 15.07
N ALA A 132 0.12 31.30 15.52
CA ALA A 132 -0.38 30.06 16.08
C ALA A 132 -0.33 28.96 15.01
N LYS A 133 0.34 27.84 15.31
CA LYS A 133 0.51 26.72 14.38
C LYS A 133 -0.62 25.72 14.59
N ILE A 134 -1.18 25.18 13.52
CA ILE A 134 -2.17 24.11 13.64
C ILE A 134 -1.55 22.89 14.35
N THR A 135 -2.33 22.27 15.24
CA THR A 135 -1.95 21.06 15.97
C THR A 135 -2.90 19.90 15.73
N LYS A 136 -4.14 20.17 15.28
CA LYS A 136 -5.15 19.15 14.99
C LYS A 136 -6.18 19.65 13.99
N LEU A 137 -6.65 18.76 13.11
CA LEU A 137 -7.82 18.96 12.26
C LEU A 137 -8.89 17.90 12.59
N GLU A 138 -10.15 18.32 12.69
CA GLU A 138 -11.31 17.45 12.91
C GLU A 138 -12.38 17.74 11.86
N VAL A 139 -13.12 16.71 11.46
CA VAL A 139 -14.24 16.84 10.51
C VAL A 139 -15.51 16.27 11.15
N THR A 140 -16.62 17.00 11.03
CA THR A 140 -17.93 16.56 11.50
C THR A 140 -19.01 16.70 10.43
N PRO A 141 -19.97 15.76 10.29
CA PRO A 141 -20.02 14.49 11.02
C PRO A 141 -18.83 13.57 10.67
N GLY A 142 -18.50 12.66 11.60
CA GLY A 142 -17.53 11.59 11.36
C GLY A 142 -18.15 10.48 10.51
N ASP A 143 -18.07 9.23 10.99
CA ASP A 143 -18.62 8.08 10.29
C ASP A 143 -20.14 8.16 10.12
N LYS A 144 -20.64 7.96 8.89
CA LYS A 144 -22.06 8.08 8.58
C LYS A 144 -22.56 7.04 7.58
N VAL A 145 -23.76 6.52 7.81
CA VAL A 145 -24.51 5.70 6.85
C VAL A 145 -25.44 6.61 6.05
N MET A 146 -25.47 6.44 4.73
CA MET A 146 -26.27 7.24 3.80
C MET A 146 -27.07 6.36 2.84
N ALA A 147 -28.23 6.85 2.40
CA ALA A 147 -28.94 6.30 1.26
C ALA A 147 -28.38 6.86 -0.06
N VAL A 148 -28.54 6.13 -1.17
CA VAL A 148 -28.18 6.64 -2.51
C VAL A 148 -28.94 7.94 -2.77
N GLY A 149 -28.24 8.96 -3.27
CA GLY A 149 -28.81 10.29 -3.52
C GLY A 149 -28.83 11.23 -2.30
N GLN A 150 -28.67 10.72 -1.07
CA GLN A 150 -28.58 11.55 0.13
C GLN A 150 -27.35 12.46 0.07
N THR A 151 -27.48 13.64 0.65
CA THR A 151 -26.39 14.61 0.81
C THR A 151 -26.11 14.89 2.27
N GLU A 152 -24.85 15.20 2.59
CA GLU A 152 -24.40 15.57 3.94
C GLU A 152 -23.42 16.74 3.87
N GLN A 153 -23.49 17.70 4.78
CA GLN A 153 -22.52 18.80 4.87
C GLN A 153 -21.43 18.48 5.89
N LEU A 154 -20.17 18.51 5.47
CA LEU A 154 -19.02 18.44 6.37
C LEU A 154 -18.66 19.83 6.91
N THR A 155 -18.19 19.87 8.14
CA THR A 155 -17.53 21.03 8.77
C THR A 155 -16.16 20.62 9.26
N ALA A 156 -15.18 21.50 9.10
CA ALA A 156 -13.79 21.26 9.52
C ALA A 156 -13.39 22.23 10.63
N TRP A 157 -12.88 21.68 11.73
CA TRP A 157 -12.44 22.42 12.91
C TRP A 157 -10.94 22.23 13.12
N ALA A 158 -10.20 23.33 13.17
CA ALA A 158 -8.76 23.32 13.46
C ALA A 158 -8.49 23.78 14.89
N THR A 159 -7.59 23.08 15.58
CA THR A 159 -7.02 23.50 16.87
C THR A 159 -5.60 23.99 16.64
N PHE A 160 -5.23 25.10 17.28
CA PHE A 160 -3.92 25.74 17.13
C PHE A 160 -3.08 25.66 18.41
N SER A 161 -1.79 25.98 18.31
CA SER A 161 -0.81 25.91 19.39
C SER A 161 -1.05 26.89 20.53
N ASP A 162 -1.86 27.93 20.30
CA ASP A 162 -2.33 28.87 21.32
C ASP A 162 -3.59 28.38 22.06
N GLY A 163 -4.07 27.18 21.74
CA GLY A 163 -5.28 26.57 22.30
C GLY A 163 -6.58 27.01 21.62
N SER A 164 -6.53 27.93 20.64
CA SER A 164 -7.71 28.37 19.91
C SER A 164 -8.26 27.24 19.03
N ARG A 165 -9.60 27.20 18.88
CA ARG A 165 -10.31 26.28 17.98
C ARG A 165 -11.19 27.07 17.02
N ARG A 166 -11.04 26.83 15.72
CA ARG A 166 -11.66 27.64 14.66
C ARG A 166 -12.33 26.79 13.60
N ASP A 167 -13.47 27.26 13.09
CA ASP A 167 -14.07 26.71 11.86
C ASP A 167 -13.22 27.13 10.66
N VAL A 168 -12.65 26.14 9.99
CA VAL A 168 -11.81 26.28 8.80
C VAL A 168 -12.42 25.61 7.58
N THR A 169 -13.72 25.26 7.60
CA THR A 169 -14.44 24.57 6.52
C THR A 169 -14.24 25.28 5.17
N TRP A 170 -14.38 26.60 5.18
CA TRP A 170 -14.22 27.43 3.98
C TRP A 170 -12.77 27.48 3.46
N LEU A 171 -11.76 27.17 4.27
CA LEU A 171 -10.35 27.06 3.89
C LEU A 171 -9.87 25.62 3.64
N THR A 172 -10.71 24.64 3.98
CA THR A 172 -10.37 23.22 3.90
C THR A 172 -10.59 22.69 2.49
N LYS A 173 -9.63 21.90 2.01
CA LYS A 173 -9.75 21.15 0.76
C LYS A 173 -10.35 19.78 1.05
N PHE A 174 -11.47 19.47 0.40
CA PHE A 174 -12.14 18.18 0.51
C PHE A 174 -11.93 17.34 -0.75
N GLU A 175 -11.58 16.07 -0.57
CA GLU A 175 -11.34 15.11 -1.67
C GLU A 175 -11.91 13.74 -1.28
N THR A 176 -12.40 12.97 -2.26
CA THR A 176 -12.96 11.63 -2.05
C THR A 176 -11.97 10.56 -2.49
N ASN A 177 -11.88 9.47 -1.75
CA ASN A 177 -11.07 8.30 -2.14
C ASN A 177 -11.76 7.44 -3.21
N ASP A 178 -13.09 7.54 -3.36
CA ASP A 178 -13.87 6.82 -4.36
C ASP A 178 -15.08 7.67 -4.78
N ALA A 179 -14.88 8.45 -5.84
CA ALA A 179 -15.86 9.38 -6.37
C ALA A 179 -17.09 8.70 -7.00
N ALA A 180 -17.02 7.39 -7.24
CA ALA A 180 -18.13 6.61 -7.75
C ALA A 180 -19.09 6.21 -6.61
N VAL A 181 -18.59 5.95 -5.39
CA VAL A 181 -19.41 5.74 -4.18
C VAL A 181 -19.99 7.05 -3.65
N ALA A 182 -19.14 8.04 -3.37
CA ALA A 182 -19.59 9.35 -2.90
C ALA A 182 -18.70 10.48 -3.45
N GLY A 183 -19.33 11.52 -3.98
CA GLY A 183 -18.65 12.76 -4.36
C GLY A 183 -18.63 13.75 -3.21
N VAL A 184 -17.67 14.67 -3.21
CA VAL A 184 -17.64 15.83 -2.31
C VAL A 184 -17.43 17.10 -3.13
N SER A 185 -18.20 18.14 -2.80
CA SER A 185 -18.09 19.46 -3.43
C SER A 185 -16.97 20.30 -2.81
N PHE A 186 -16.63 21.41 -3.47
CA PHE A 186 -15.63 22.38 -2.99
C PHE A 186 -15.94 22.97 -1.60
N THR A 187 -17.22 23.00 -1.21
CA THR A 187 -17.69 23.50 0.08
C THR A 187 -17.86 22.40 1.13
N GLY A 188 -17.53 21.14 0.82
CA GLY A 188 -17.62 20.01 1.76
C GLY A 188 -18.98 19.30 1.79
N GLN A 189 -19.89 19.59 0.86
CA GLN A 189 -21.12 18.81 0.71
C GLN A 189 -20.82 17.47 0.03
N VAL A 190 -21.05 16.37 0.75
CA VAL A 190 -20.94 14.99 0.30
C VAL A 190 -22.25 14.54 -0.33
N LYS A 191 -22.20 13.79 -1.43
CA LYS A 191 -23.37 13.16 -2.06
C LYS A 191 -23.11 11.69 -2.33
N ALA A 192 -23.93 10.82 -1.75
CA ALA A 192 -23.90 9.38 -2.03
C ALA A 192 -24.43 9.11 -3.45
N LYS A 193 -23.67 8.35 -4.25
CA LYS A 193 -23.96 8.09 -5.67
C LYS A 193 -24.29 6.62 -5.98
N ARG A 194 -23.60 5.68 -5.33
CA ARG A 194 -23.87 4.23 -5.44
C ARG A 194 -23.54 3.52 -4.14
N ASN A 195 -23.98 2.28 -4.01
CA ASN A 195 -23.75 1.44 -2.85
C ASN A 195 -22.25 1.13 -2.66
N GLY A 196 -21.80 0.97 -1.42
CA GLY A 196 -20.41 0.73 -1.06
C GLY A 196 -19.99 1.51 0.19
N ALA A 197 -18.69 1.75 0.36
CA ALA A 197 -18.17 2.61 1.42
C ALA A 197 -16.96 3.38 0.93
N THR A 198 -16.78 4.63 1.34
CA THR A 198 -15.63 5.46 0.96
C THR A 198 -15.25 6.43 2.07
N ALA A 199 -14.04 6.97 1.98
CA ALA A 199 -13.51 8.00 2.87
C ALA A 199 -13.47 9.35 2.14
N ILE A 200 -13.88 10.40 2.84
CA ILE A 200 -13.67 11.79 2.42
C ILE A 200 -12.53 12.37 3.24
N ARG A 201 -11.47 12.78 2.56
CA ARG A 201 -10.32 13.48 3.15
C ARG A 201 -10.62 14.97 3.22
N ALA A 202 -10.28 15.57 4.35
CA ALA A 202 -10.16 17.00 4.55
C ALA A 202 -8.69 17.35 4.78
N ALA A 203 -8.18 18.38 4.11
CA ALA A 203 -6.82 18.87 4.30
C ALA A 203 -6.83 20.38 4.55
N PHE A 204 -6.12 20.79 5.60
CA PHE A 204 -5.93 22.20 5.95
C PHE A 204 -4.54 22.37 6.56
N LEU A 205 -3.71 23.21 5.93
CA LEU A 205 -2.29 23.35 6.25
C LEU A 205 -1.57 21.99 6.25
N THR A 206 -0.87 21.65 7.33
CA THR A 206 -0.12 20.39 7.48
C THR A 206 -0.96 19.22 7.98
N GLU A 207 -2.21 19.46 8.40
CA GLU A 207 -3.05 18.45 9.02
C GLU A 207 -4.12 17.93 8.06
N VAL A 208 -4.45 16.66 8.26
CA VAL A 208 -5.47 15.92 7.50
C VAL A 208 -6.44 15.24 8.45
N ALA A 209 -7.68 15.12 8.00
CA ALA A 209 -8.75 14.41 8.71
C ALA A 209 -9.59 13.60 7.71
N VAL A 210 -10.29 12.59 8.20
CA VAL A 210 -11.14 11.71 7.39
C VAL A 210 -12.49 11.52 8.04
N ALA A 211 -13.54 11.50 7.21
CA ALA A 211 -14.86 10.99 7.57
C ALA A 211 -15.20 9.82 6.64
N THR A 212 -15.70 8.70 7.19
CA THR A 212 -16.10 7.54 6.38
C THR A 212 -17.60 7.51 6.14
N PHE A 213 -17.99 7.12 4.93
CA PHE A 213 -19.38 7.05 4.50
C PHE A 213 -19.67 5.66 3.97
N ALA A 214 -20.72 5.02 4.50
CA ALA A 214 -21.24 3.74 4.03
C ALA A 214 -22.60 3.95 3.37
N VAL A 215 -22.80 3.32 2.22
CA VAL A 215 -24.03 3.35 1.41
C VAL A 215 -24.49 1.89 1.24
N PRO A 216 -25.34 1.37 2.13
CA PRO A 216 -25.78 -0.03 2.09
C PRO A 216 -26.60 -0.34 0.82
N PHE A 217 -26.60 -1.61 0.41
CA PHE A 217 -27.45 -2.11 -0.66
C PHE A 217 -28.93 -2.12 -0.23
N GLU A 218 -29.86 -1.86 -1.15
CA GLU A 218 -31.28 -1.70 -0.78
C GLU A 218 -31.92 -3.01 -0.31
N LYS A 219 -31.54 -4.13 -0.94
CA LYS A 219 -32.06 -5.46 -0.65
C LYS A 219 -31.72 -5.86 0.79
N SER A 220 -32.73 -6.26 1.55
CA SER A 220 -32.51 -6.90 2.85
C SER A 220 -31.87 -8.28 2.67
N VAL A 221 -30.85 -8.58 3.46
CA VAL A 221 -30.20 -9.91 3.50
C VAL A 221 -30.66 -10.65 4.75
N ASP A 222 -30.93 -11.95 4.63
CA ASP A 222 -31.31 -12.78 5.79
C ASP A 222 -30.18 -12.78 6.84
N PRO A 223 -30.44 -12.31 8.09
CA PRO A 223 -29.44 -12.30 9.15
C PRO A 223 -28.79 -13.66 9.43
N LYS A 224 -29.47 -14.78 9.14
CA LYS A 224 -28.95 -16.14 9.34
C LYS A 224 -27.70 -16.44 8.51
N LEU A 225 -27.52 -15.75 7.38
CA LEU A 225 -26.35 -15.93 6.50
C LEU A 225 -25.04 -15.48 7.17
N PHE A 226 -25.11 -14.66 8.22
CA PHE A 226 -23.95 -14.11 8.93
C PHE A 226 -23.63 -14.84 10.26
N VAL A 227 -24.35 -15.92 10.57
CA VAL A 227 -24.25 -16.63 11.87
C VAL A 227 -23.10 -17.64 11.90
N ALA A 228 -22.90 -18.40 10.82
CA ALA A 228 -21.86 -19.43 10.76
C ALA A 228 -20.48 -18.78 10.67
N LYS A 229 -19.59 -19.04 11.63
CA LYS A 229 -18.25 -18.44 11.74
C LYS A 229 -17.25 -19.48 12.20
N ASN A 230 -16.02 -19.40 11.70
CA ASN A 230 -14.92 -20.26 12.12
C ASN A 230 -14.05 -19.57 13.18
N ASN A 231 -13.85 -18.25 13.07
CA ASN A 231 -13.09 -17.46 14.05
C ASN A 231 -13.47 -15.96 14.00
N PHE A 232 -12.71 -15.12 14.73
CA PHE A 232 -12.96 -13.68 14.84
C PHE A 232 -12.86 -12.91 13.50
N VAL A 233 -12.15 -13.45 12.50
CA VAL A 233 -12.10 -12.83 11.16
C VAL A 233 -13.51 -12.75 10.59
N ASP A 234 -14.27 -13.84 10.70
CA ASP A 234 -15.63 -13.94 10.19
C ASP A 234 -16.59 -13.03 10.96
N GLU A 235 -16.35 -12.80 12.26
CA GLU A 235 -17.14 -11.85 13.03
C GLU A 235 -17.07 -10.45 12.44
N HIS A 236 -15.88 -9.97 12.10
CA HIS A 236 -15.70 -8.63 11.55
C HIS A 236 -16.06 -8.54 10.07
N VAL A 237 -15.73 -9.55 9.24
CA VAL A 237 -16.13 -9.57 7.82
C VAL A 237 -17.65 -9.59 7.71
N PHE A 238 -18.33 -10.47 8.43
CA PHE A 238 -19.79 -10.57 8.34
C PHE A 238 -20.53 -9.44 9.02
N ALA A 239 -19.95 -8.79 10.04
CA ALA A 239 -20.46 -7.50 10.52
C ALA A 239 -20.44 -6.45 9.40
N LYS A 240 -19.33 -6.32 8.67
CA LYS A 240 -19.22 -5.36 7.57
C LYS A 240 -20.18 -5.65 6.42
N LEU A 241 -20.30 -6.91 6.01
CA LEU A 241 -21.23 -7.32 4.96
C LEU A 241 -22.68 -7.07 5.38
N ARG A 242 -23.04 -7.34 6.64
CA ARG A 242 -24.38 -7.06 7.18
C ARG A 242 -24.68 -5.56 7.18
N ASP A 243 -23.74 -4.71 7.60
CA ASP A 243 -23.91 -3.25 7.62
C ASP A 243 -24.12 -2.70 6.20
N LEU A 244 -23.46 -3.30 5.21
CA LEU A 244 -23.64 -2.97 3.80
C LEU A 244 -24.79 -3.73 3.14
N ARG A 245 -25.42 -4.69 3.81
CA ARG A 245 -26.44 -5.59 3.26
C ARG A 245 -25.99 -6.33 2.00
N ILE A 246 -24.75 -6.84 2.03
CA ILE A 246 -24.17 -7.68 0.98
C ILE A 246 -24.30 -9.15 1.41
N GLU A 247 -24.87 -9.98 0.55
CA GLU A 247 -24.96 -11.42 0.79
C GLU A 247 -23.60 -12.09 0.50
N PRO A 248 -23.04 -12.90 1.44
CA PRO A 248 -21.86 -13.68 1.15
C PRO A 248 -22.17 -14.83 0.19
N SER A 249 -21.21 -15.15 -0.68
CA SER A 249 -21.23 -16.36 -1.50
C SER A 249 -21.19 -17.63 -0.63
N ASP A 250 -21.44 -18.78 -1.25
CA ASP A 250 -21.44 -20.05 -0.55
C ASP A 250 -20.01 -20.49 -0.17
N LEU A 251 -19.88 -21.53 0.65
CA LEU A 251 -18.57 -22.15 0.87
C LEU A 251 -18.07 -22.77 -0.43
N SER A 252 -16.76 -22.65 -0.66
CA SER A 252 -16.11 -23.32 -1.77
C SER A 252 -16.24 -24.84 -1.65
N PRO A 253 -16.45 -25.56 -2.77
CA PRO A 253 -16.26 -27.01 -2.82
C PRO A 253 -14.84 -27.42 -2.43
N ASP A 254 -14.65 -28.69 -2.13
CA ASP A 254 -13.36 -29.19 -1.65
C ASP A 254 -12.25 -29.12 -2.71
N GLU A 255 -12.57 -29.35 -3.99
CA GLU A 255 -11.63 -29.19 -5.09
C GLU A 255 -11.13 -27.75 -5.26
N GLU A 256 -12.04 -26.78 -5.11
CA GLU A 256 -11.70 -25.35 -5.14
C GLU A 256 -10.84 -24.99 -3.92
N PHE A 257 -11.22 -25.43 -2.72
CA PHE A 257 -10.47 -25.17 -1.50
C PHE A 257 -9.05 -25.74 -1.52
N ILE A 258 -8.86 -27.03 -1.86
CA ILE A 258 -7.52 -27.65 -1.86
C ILE A 258 -6.60 -26.96 -2.86
N ARG A 259 -7.10 -26.69 -4.07
CA ARG A 259 -6.33 -25.99 -5.10
C ARG A 259 -5.86 -24.63 -4.58
N ARG A 260 -6.79 -23.84 -4.05
CA ARG A 260 -6.53 -22.50 -3.54
C ARG A 260 -5.54 -22.50 -2.38
N ALA A 261 -5.73 -23.40 -1.42
CA ALA A 261 -4.87 -23.52 -0.24
C ALA A 261 -3.43 -23.84 -0.63
N PHE A 262 -3.21 -24.76 -1.58
CA PHE A 262 -1.88 -25.07 -2.10
C PHE A 262 -1.25 -23.86 -2.82
N LEU A 263 -1.99 -23.22 -3.73
CA LEU A 263 -1.48 -22.08 -4.48
C LEU A 263 -1.08 -20.90 -3.56
N ASP A 264 -1.89 -20.60 -2.56
CA ASP A 264 -1.65 -19.47 -1.65
C ASP A 264 -0.59 -19.74 -0.59
N THR A 265 -0.50 -20.98 -0.12
CA THR A 265 0.40 -21.35 0.98
C THR A 265 1.77 -21.74 0.46
N THR A 266 1.83 -22.47 -0.66
CA THR A 266 3.08 -23.09 -1.16
C THR A 266 3.45 -22.70 -2.58
N GLY A 267 2.61 -21.94 -3.29
CA GLY A 267 2.86 -21.55 -4.68
C GLY A 267 2.89 -22.75 -5.64
N THR A 268 2.20 -23.84 -5.31
CA THR A 268 2.17 -25.07 -6.12
C THR A 268 0.75 -25.56 -6.36
N LEU A 269 0.59 -26.49 -7.30
CA LEU A 269 -0.63 -27.28 -7.44
C LEU A 269 -0.57 -28.51 -6.51
N PRO A 270 -1.70 -28.98 -5.99
CA PRO A 270 -1.76 -30.31 -5.39
C PRO A 270 -1.55 -31.39 -6.46
N THR A 271 -1.01 -32.52 -6.05
CA THR A 271 -0.97 -33.73 -6.87
C THR A 271 -2.37 -34.35 -7.00
N ALA A 272 -2.57 -35.19 -8.02
CA ALA A 272 -3.85 -35.86 -8.23
C ALA A 272 -4.25 -36.74 -7.03
N ASP A 273 -3.27 -37.41 -6.41
CA ASP A 273 -3.52 -38.25 -5.23
C ASP A 273 -3.88 -37.43 -3.98
N GLU A 274 -3.25 -36.27 -3.79
CA GLU A 274 -3.64 -35.34 -2.72
C GLU A 274 -5.08 -34.84 -2.91
N VAL A 275 -5.49 -34.53 -4.15
CA VAL A 275 -6.88 -34.13 -4.45
C VAL A 275 -7.85 -35.27 -4.17
N ARG A 276 -7.56 -36.49 -4.64
CA ARG A 276 -8.41 -37.67 -4.39
C ARG A 276 -8.53 -37.97 -2.89
N ALA A 277 -7.42 -37.94 -2.15
CA ALA A 277 -7.43 -38.19 -0.72
C ALA A 277 -8.25 -37.15 0.04
N PHE A 278 -8.07 -35.87 -0.28
CA PHE A 278 -8.77 -34.78 0.42
C PHE A 278 -10.28 -34.73 0.12
N THR A 279 -10.67 -35.00 -1.13
CA THR A 279 -12.09 -35.05 -1.53
C THR A 279 -12.80 -36.29 -0.99
N ALA A 280 -12.08 -37.39 -0.75
CA ALA A 280 -12.61 -38.59 -0.11
C ALA A 280 -12.69 -38.49 1.43
N ASP A 281 -11.90 -37.61 2.05
CA ASP A 281 -11.94 -37.40 3.49
C ASP A 281 -13.25 -36.74 3.92
N THR A 282 -13.93 -37.31 4.92
CA THR A 282 -15.20 -36.82 5.45
C THR A 282 -15.05 -36.19 6.84
N ALA A 283 -13.83 -36.12 7.39
CA ALA A 283 -13.58 -35.51 8.68
C ALA A 283 -13.92 -34.02 8.67
N ALA A 284 -14.61 -33.56 9.73
CA ALA A 284 -15.05 -32.17 9.86
C ALA A 284 -13.88 -31.16 9.93
N ASP A 285 -12.71 -31.61 10.34
CA ASP A 285 -11.49 -30.79 10.51
C ASP A 285 -10.48 -30.96 9.36
N LYS A 286 -10.83 -31.65 8.26
CA LYS A 286 -9.91 -31.92 7.14
C LYS A 286 -9.25 -30.69 6.55
N ARG A 287 -9.98 -29.56 6.47
CA ARG A 287 -9.45 -28.27 5.98
C ARG A 287 -8.35 -27.73 6.90
N ALA A 288 -8.57 -27.77 8.21
CA ALA A 288 -7.59 -27.34 9.20
C ALA A 288 -6.33 -28.24 9.14
N LYS A 289 -6.51 -29.56 9.05
CA LYS A 289 -5.40 -30.52 8.88
C LYS A 289 -4.60 -30.27 7.60
N LEU A 290 -5.28 -29.99 6.48
CA LEU A 290 -4.60 -29.64 5.23
C LEU A 290 -3.79 -28.35 5.39
N ILE A 291 -4.36 -27.30 5.98
CA ILE A 291 -3.66 -26.03 6.24
C ILE A 291 -2.39 -26.27 7.07
N ASP A 292 -2.50 -27.03 8.17
CA ASP A 292 -1.38 -27.33 9.05
C ASP A 292 -0.28 -28.14 8.31
N ALA A 293 -0.68 -29.08 7.47
CA ALA A 293 0.25 -29.83 6.62
C ALA A 293 0.97 -28.92 5.61
N LEU A 294 0.25 -28.01 4.95
CA LEU A 294 0.83 -27.08 3.98
C LEU A 294 1.83 -26.10 4.61
N LEU A 295 1.53 -25.59 5.81
CA LEU A 295 2.44 -24.69 6.55
C LEU A 295 3.74 -25.39 7.00
N ALA A 296 3.74 -26.71 7.07
CA ALA A 296 4.92 -27.51 7.41
C ALA A 296 5.79 -27.88 6.18
N ARG A 297 5.31 -27.60 4.96
CA ARG A 297 5.99 -28.02 3.73
C ARG A 297 7.25 -27.20 3.41
N PRO A 298 8.28 -27.80 2.81
CA PRO A 298 9.42 -27.05 2.25
C PRO A 298 8.98 -26.02 1.19
N GLU A 299 7.91 -26.30 0.45
CA GLU A 299 7.42 -25.40 -0.59
C GLU A 299 6.85 -24.09 -0.01
N PHE A 300 6.28 -24.11 1.20
CA PHE A 300 5.93 -22.90 1.95
C PHE A 300 7.17 -22.03 2.16
N VAL A 301 8.28 -22.66 2.58
CA VAL A 301 9.52 -21.95 2.87
C VAL A 301 10.03 -21.24 1.62
N ASP A 302 10.05 -21.92 0.47
CA ASP A 302 10.49 -21.33 -0.79
C ASP A 302 9.60 -20.16 -1.22
N TYR A 303 8.27 -20.32 -1.14
CA TYR A 303 7.34 -19.31 -1.60
C TYR A 303 7.35 -18.03 -0.72
N TRP A 304 7.43 -18.20 0.59
CA TRP A 304 7.55 -17.06 1.51
C TRP A 304 8.96 -16.44 1.50
N THR A 305 9.98 -17.18 1.05
CA THR A 305 11.30 -16.60 0.74
C THR A 305 11.23 -15.69 -0.47
N LEU A 306 10.47 -16.05 -1.52
CA LEU A 306 10.21 -15.16 -2.66
C LEU A 306 9.54 -13.87 -2.20
N PHE A 307 8.48 -13.98 -1.39
CA PHE A 307 7.77 -12.83 -0.82
C PHE A 307 8.71 -11.88 -0.05
N LEU A 308 9.54 -12.42 0.85
CA LEU A 308 10.52 -11.60 1.58
C LEU A 308 11.65 -11.08 0.68
N GLY A 309 12.02 -11.83 -0.35
CA GLY A 309 12.98 -11.41 -1.37
C GLY A 309 12.52 -10.17 -2.12
N ASP A 310 11.24 -10.08 -2.45
CA ASP A 310 10.64 -8.88 -3.05
C ASP A 310 10.61 -7.72 -2.05
N LEU A 311 10.12 -7.99 -0.82
CA LEU A 311 10.01 -6.98 0.24
C LEU A 311 11.37 -6.37 0.63
N PHE A 312 12.45 -7.16 0.60
CA PHE A 312 13.81 -6.72 0.90
C PHE A 312 14.67 -6.50 -0.34
N GLN A 313 14.05 -6.31 -1.50
CA GLN A 313 14.73 -5.89 -2.74
C GLN A 313 15.95 -6.77 -3.08
N ASN A 314 15.81 -8.10 -2.94
CA ASN A 314 16.90 -9.05 -3.17
C ASN A 314 17.21 -9.18 -4.67
N ARG A 315 18.10 -8.32 -5.15
CA ARG A 315 18.58 -8.28 -6.53
C ARG A 315 20.06 -7.87 -6.61
N LYS A 316 20.62 -7.99 -7.81
CA LYS A 316 21.85 -7.29 -8.20
C LYS A 316 21.57 -5.81 -8.46
N GLU A 317 22.59 -4.97 -8.28
CA GLU A 317 22.54 -3.59 -8.76
C GLU A 317 22.76 -3.54 -10.28
N ARG A 318 22.30 -2.47 -10.93
CA ARG A 318 22.27 -2.36 -12.40
C ARG A 318 23.62 -1.97 -13.01
N ASP A 319 24.28 -0.95 -12.44
CA ASP A 319 25.40 -0.27 -13.09
C ASP A 319 26.76 -0.62 -12.46
N HIS A 320 26.83 -0.84 -11.15
CA HIS A 320 28.06 -1.20 -10.42
C HIS A 320 27.78 -2.26 -9.34
N ASP A 321 27.47 -3.50 -9.77
CA ASP A 321 27.09 -4.60 -8.87
C ASP A 321 28.23 -5.02 -7.91
N VAL A 322 28.23 -4.42 -6.72
CA VAL A 322 29.18 -4.75 -5.64
C VAL A 322 28.67 -5.87 -4.72
N ARG A 323 27.43 -6.34 -4.96
CA ARG A 323 26.84 -7.49 -4.28
C ARG A 323 27.19 -8.79 -4.99
N GLY A 324 27.07 -8.81 -6.32
CA GLY A 324 27.31 -9.99 -7.16
C GLY A 324 26.25 -11.08 -7.00
N VAL A 325 26.28 -12.06 -7.92
CA VAL A 325 25.45 -13.29 -7.87
C VAL A 325 25.55 -13.97 -6.50
N LYS A 326 26.77 -14.08 -5.96
CA LYS A 326 27.03 -14.75 -4.69
C LYS A 326 26.33 -14.05 -3.52
N GLY A 327 26.38 -12.72 -3.45
CA GLY A 327 25.73 -11.96 -2.38
C GLY A 327 24.20 -12.00 -2.46
N VAL A 328 23.63 -12.09 -3.66
CA VAL A 328 22.17 -12.29 -3.85
C VAL A 328 21.75 -13.67 -3.35
N ARG A 329 22.50 -14.72 -3.72
CA ARG A 329 22.25 -16.09 -3.27
C ARG A 329 22.38 -16.24 -1.76
N GLN A 330 23.43 -15.69 -1.16
CA GLN A 330 23.64 -15.76 0.29
C GLN A 330 22.54 -15.07 1.09
N PHE A 331 22.02 -13.93 0.62
CA PHE A 331 20.88 -13.29 1.28
C PHE A 331 19.60 -14.09 1.11
N HIS A 332 19.35 -14.64 -0.08
CA HIS A 332 18.20 -15.53 -0.29
C HIS A 332 18.26 -16.77 0.61
N GLU A 333 19.40 -17.45 0.68
CA GLU A 333 19.60 -18.60 1.57
C GLU A 333 19.40 -18.23 3.04
N TRP A 334 19.87 -17.04 3.45
CA TRP A 334 19.63 -16.52 4.79
C TRP A 334 18.15 -16.30 5.06
N LEU A 335 17.43 -15.63 4.15
CA LEU A 335 15.97 -15.42 4.24
C LEU A 335 15.24 -16.76 4.32
N ARG A 336 15.60 -17.70 3.45
CA ARG A 336 15.04 -19.06 3.43
C ARG A 336 15.19 -19.76 4.76
N LYS A 337 16.37 -19.63 5.39
CA LYS A 337 16.60 -20.16 6.74
C LYS A 337 15.70 -19.48 7.78
N GLN A 338 15.49 -18.16 7.71
CA GLN A 338 14.60 -17.45 8.66
C GLN A 338 13.15 -17.91 8.53
N VAL A 339 12.66 -18.12 7.30
CA VAL A 339 11.31 -18.64 7.05
C VAL A 339 11.19 -20.08 7.54
N ALA A 340 12.20 -20.92 7.27
CA ALA A 340 12.20 -22.34 7.68
C ALA A 340 12.07 -22.53 9.18
N VAL A 341 12.74 -21.69 9.98
CA VAL A 341 12.68 -21.74 11.45
C VAL A 341 11.49 -20.97 12.03
N ASN A 342 10.59 -20.45 11.18
CA ASN A 342 9.46 -19.61 11.56
C ASN A 342 9.87 -18.44 12.48
N ARG A 343 10.92 -17.72 12.10
CA ARG A 343 11.42 -16.63 12.93
C ARG A 343 10.37 -15.53 13.09
N PRO A 344 10.13 -15.01 14.32
CA PRO A 344 9.25 -13.87 14.55
C PRO A 344 9.58 -12.68 13.64
N TRP A 345 8.54 -12.04 13.10
CA TRP A 345 8.73 -10.92 12.16
C TRP A 345 9.44 -9.73 12.79
N ASP A 346 9.22 -9.44 14.08
CA ASP A 346 9.89 -8.35 14.77
C ASP A 346 11.39 -8.61 14.98
N GLU A 347 11.78 -9.84 15.29
CA GLU A 347 13.19 -10.23 15.36
C GLU A 347 13.86 -10.16 13.98
N LEU A 348 13.19 -10.67 12.94
CA LEU A 348 13.69 -10.60 11.57
C LEU A 348 13.89 -9.14 11.14
N ALA A 349 12.93 -8.27 11.44
CA ALA A 349 13.00 -6.86 11.13
C ALA A 349 14.15 -6.17 11.87
N ARG A 350 14.35 -6.44 13.17
CA ARG A 350 15.50 -5.89 13.93
C ARG A 350 16.83 -6.31 13.31
N ASP A 351 16.98 -7.57 12.92
CA ASP A 351 18.21 -8.09 12.30
C ASP A 351 18.51 -7.42 10.96
N VAL A 352 17.49 -7.26 10.11
CA VAL A 352 17.64 -6.57 8.83
C VAL A 352 17.97 -5.09 9.04
N LEU A 353 17.21 -4.39 9.89
CA LEU A 353 17.38 -2.96 10.15
C LEU A 353 18.75 -2.63 10.77
N THR A 354 19.27 -3.50 11.61
CA THR A 354 20.54 -3.27 12.34
C THR A 354 21.74 -3.98 11.72
N ALA A 355 21.56 -4.67 10.58
CA ALA A 355 22.61 -5.40 9.88
C ALA A 355 23.89 -4.56 9.72
N THR A 356 25.06 -5.20 9.85
CA THR A 356 26.38 -4.57 9.71
C THR A 356 27.43 -5.64 9.40
N GLY A 357 28.60 -5.20 8.91
CA GLY A 357 29.72 -6.07 8.58
C GLY A 357 29.75 -6.45 7.10
N LYS A 358 30.53 -7.48 6.79
CA LYS A 358 30.72 -7.99 5.42
C LYS A 358 29.47 -8.73 4.98
N ASN A 359 28.99 -8.47 3.75
CA ASN A 359 27.83 -9.15 3.18
C ASN A 359 27.99 -10.68 3.07
N THR A 360 29.22 -11.20 3.07
CA THR A 360 29.51 -12.63 3.08
C THR A 360 29.42 -13.28 4.46
N VAL A 361 29.41 -12.50 5.54
CA VAL A 361 29.31 -12.96 6.94
C VAL A 361 27.95 -12.60 7.52
N SER A 362 27.42 -11.42 7.18
CA SER A 362 26.08 -10.96 7.52
C SER A 362 25.28 -10.72 6.22
N PRO A 363 24.61 -11.75 5.68
CA PRO A 363 23.91 -11.63 4.40
C PRO A 363 22.78 -10.58 4.40
N ALA A 364 22.20 -10.28 5.57
CA ALA A 364 21.18 -9.24 5.75
C ALA A 364 21.65 -7.84 5.32
N VAL A 365 22.96 -7.59 5.31
CA VAL A 365 23.56 -6.38 4.73
C VAL A 365 23.16 -6.18 3.26
N GLY A 366 22.82 -7.26 2.55
CA GLY A 366 22.37 -7.21 1.17
C GLY A 366 21.17 -6.29 0.92
N TYR A 367 20.30 -6.08 1.92
CA TYR A 367 19.20 -5.10 1.84
C TYR A 367 19.73 -3.66 1.70
N TYR A 368 20.76 -3.31 2.48
CA TYR A 368 21.36 -1.96 2.45
C TYR A 368 22.15 -1.68 1.18
N ILE A 369 22.81 -2.68 0.58
CA ILE A 369 23.64 -2.48 -0.61
C ILE A 369 22.85 -1.80 -1.72
N VAL A 370 21.63 -2.28 -1.99
CA VAL A 370 20.80 -1.79 -3.10
C VAL A 370 20.10 -0.47 -2.80
N ILE A 371 19.70 -0.21 -1.56
CA ILE A 371 18.90 0.99 -1.20
C ILE A 371 19.76 2.19 -0.79
N VAL A 372 20.97 1.94 -0.27
CA VAL A 372 21.99 2.99 -0.10
C VAL A 372 22.63 3.28 -1.46
N GLY A 373 22.84 2.23 -2.26
CA GLY A 373 23.42 2.33 -3.60
C GLY A 373 24.81 2.94 -3.56
N GLU A 374 25.11 3.81 -4.52
CA GLU A 374 26.38 4.53 -4.63
C GLU A 374 26.47 5.74 -3.70
N HIS A 375 25.38 6.09 -3.02
CA HIS A 375 25.32 7.26 -2.17
C HIS A 375 25.84 6.94 -0.76
N ASN A 376 26.98 7.51 -0.38
CA ASN A 376 27.45 7.46 1.01
C ASN A 376 26.76 8.50 1.92
N GLU A 377 25.94 9.38 1.35
CA GLU A 377 25.09 10.33 2.05
C GLU A 377 23.66 9.78 2.09
N THR A 378 23.18 9.51 3.31
CA THR A 378 21.88 8.86 3.55
C THR A 378 20.72 9.61 2.93
N GLU A 379 20.73 10.94 3.04
CA GLU A 379 19.70 11.84 2.51
C GLU A 379 19.66 11.89 0.98
N LYS A 380 20.71 11.37 0.32
CA LYS A 380 20.76 11.18 -1.13
C LYS A 380 20.29 9.79 -1.55
N SER A 381 20.33 8.81 -0.66
CA SER A 381 19.90 7.42 -0.90
C SER A 381 18.39 7.18 -0.74
N GLU A 382 17.95 5.96 -1.04
CA GLU A 382 16.54 5.51 -0.92
C GLU A 382 16.25 4.83 0.43
N VAL A 383 17.23 4.72 1.33
CA VAL A 383 17.13 3.92 2.57
C VAL A 383 15.94 4.32 3.43
N ALA A 384 15.68 5.61 3.61
CA ALA A 384 14.58 6.12 4.42
C ALA A 384 13.22 5.72 3.84
N GLU A 385 13.08 5.84 2.51
CA GLU A 385 11.85 5.53 1.78
C GLU A 385 11.58 4.02 1.79
N SER A 386 12.60 3.23 1.45
CA SER A 386 12.51 1.77 1.45
C SER A 386 12.19 1.22 2.84
N VAL A 387 12.83 1.72 3.89
CA VAL A 387 12.55 1.25 5.26
C VAL A 387 11.14 1.60 5.71
N ALA A 388 10.67 2.83 5.46
CA ALA A 388 9.30 3.21 5.79
C ALA A 388 8.29 2.37 5.00
N GLN A 389 8.53 2.12 3.72
CA GLN A 389 7.65 1.31 2.89
C GLN A 389 7.67 -0.16 3.33
N ALA A 390 8.83 -0.79 3.45
CA ALA A 390 8.97 -2.21 3.76
C ALA A 390 8.43 -2.55 5.16
N PHE A 391 8.79 -1.78 6.18
CA PHE A 391 8.48 -2.13 7.57
C PHE A 391 7.23 -1.47 8.14
N LEU A 392 6.84 -0.28 7.66
CA LEU A 392 5.66 0.43 8.16
C LEU A 392 4.50 0.44 7.14
N GLY A 393 4.76 -0.01 5.91
CA GLY A 393 3.77 0.08 4.84
C GLY A 393 3.43 1.52 4.47
N THR A 394 4.34 2.46 4.71
CA THR A 394 4.09 3.90 4.58
C THR A 394 4.98 4.51 3.50
N ARG A 395 4.40 5.29 2.60
CA ARG A 395 5.13 5.99 1.53
C ARG A 395 5.50 7.40 1.96
N ILE A 396 6.76 7.61 2.34
CA ILE A 396 7.27 8.95 2.72
C ILE A 396 8.10 9.62 1.64
N GLY A 397 8.32 8.98 0.47
CA GLY A 397 9.22 9.50 -0.57
C GLY A 397 8.85 10.88 -1.11
N CYS A 398 7.55 11.18 -1.27
CA CYS A 398 7.12 12.53 -1.66
C CYS A 398 7.56 13.60 -0.65
N ALA A 399 7.64 13.24 0.64
CA ALA A 399 8.04 14.15 1.72
C ALA A 399 9.49 14.63 1.55
N ARG A 400 10.34 13.93 0.79
CA ARG A 400 11.74 14.32 0.56
C ARG A 400 11.89 15.71 -0.04
N CYS A 401 11.05 16.06 -1.02
CA CYS A 401 11.18 17.33 -1.76
C CYS A 401 10.19 18.41 -1.29
N HIS A 402 9.01 18.03 -0.81
CA HIS A 402 7.93 18.90 -0.33
C HIS A 402 7.07 18.14 0.67
N ASN A 403 6.16 18.77 1.43
CA ASN A 403 5.26 18.02 2.32
C ASN A 403 4.43 16.97 1.57
N HIS A 404 4.19 15.82 2.18
CA HIS A 404 3.45 14.74 1.55
C HIS A 404 2.05 15.21 1.13
N PRO A 405 1.60 14.94 -0.10
CA PRO A 405 0.35 15.51 -0.59
C PRO A 405 -0.88 14.94 0.13
N LEU A 406 -0.84 13.67 0.51
CA LEU A 406 -2.01 12.96 1.02
C LEU A 406 -1.92 12.67 2.52
N GLU A 407 -0.91 13.17 3.23
CA GLU A 407 -0.68 12.79 4.63
C GLU A 407 0.00 13.92 5.41
N LYS A 408 0.00 13.86 6.74
CA LYS A 408 0.58 14.88 7.62
C LYS A 408 2.12 14.97 7.59
N TYR A 409 2.80 14.05 6.90
CA TYR A 409 4.26 14.00 6.86
C TYR A 409 4.82 15.22 6.15
N THR A 410 5.62 15.99 6.88
CA THR A 410 6.32 17.16 6.36
C THR A 410 7.66 16.77 5.78
N GLN A 411 8.27 17.69 5.02
CA GLN A 411 9.63 17.51 4.58
C GLN A 411 10.61 17.35 5.74
N ASP A 412 10.38 18.04 6.85
CA ASP A 412 11.25 17.94 8.01
C ASP A 412 11.10 16.56 8.68
N ASP A 413 9.89 15.99 8.75
CA ASP A 413 9.66 14.62 9.22
C ASP A 413 10.46 13.59 8.39
N PHE A 414 10.57 13.78 7.07
CA PHE A 414 11.40 12.92 6.21
C PHE A 414 12.87 12.95 6.62
N TYR A 415 13.46 14.14 6.79
CA TYR A 415 14.87 14.26 7.14
C TYR A 415 15.16 13.86 8.60
N HIS A 416 14.21 14.07 9.50
CA HIS A 416 14.22 13.49 10.85
C HIS A 416 14.24 11.96 10.84
N PHE A 417 13.47 11.33 9.96
CA PHE A 417 13.49 9.89 9.80
C PHE A 417 14.77 9.40 9.12
N ALA A 418 15.24 10.09 8.07
CA ALA A 418 16.48 9.80 7.39
C ALA A 418 17.70 9.89 8.34
N ALA A 419 17.66 10.77 9.33
CA ALA A 419 18.72 10.91 10.34
C ALA A 419 19.05 9.61 11.10
N TYR A 420 18.14 8.62 11.15
CA TYR A 420 18.45 7.30 11.73
C TYR A 420 19.54 6.54 10.97
N PHE A 421 19.75 6.82 9.69
CA PHE A 421 20.74 6.14 8.87
C PHE A 421 22.00 6.99 8.66
N SER A 422 22.11 8.18 9.27
CA SER A 422 23.22 9.13 9.05
C SER A 422 24.63 8.60 9.36
N ARG A 423 24.72 7.43 10.01
CA ARG A 423 25.98 6.75 10.35
C ARG A 423 26.28 5.53 9.47
N VAL A 424 25.40 5.22 8.52
CA VAL A 424 25.58 4.12 7.56
C VAL A 424 26.58 4.54 6.49
N LYS A 425 27.59 3.70 6.25
CA LYS A 425 28.54 3.84 5.15
C LYS A 425 28.79 2.49 4.49
N LEU A 426 28.82 2.45 3.16
CA LEU A 426 29.23 1.27 2.41
C LEU A 426 30.69 1.39 2.01
N GLU A 427 31.53 0.47 2.49
CA GLU A 427 32.81 0.18 1.85
C GLU A 427 32.53 -0.76 0.67
N ARG A 428 32.22 -0.15 -0.48
CA ARG A 428 31.89 -0.84 -1.73
C ARG A 428 33.15 -1.47 -2.32
N LYS A 429 33.10 -2.77 -2.63
CA LYS A 429 34.15 -3.50 -3.36
C LYS A 429 33.49 -4.33 -4.43
N GLU A 430 34.06 -4.33 -5.64
CA GLU A 430 33.59 -5.24 -6.69
C GLU A 430 33.57 -6.67 -6.15
N SER A 431 32.50 -7.41 -6.45
CA SER A 431 32.28 -8.75 -5.87
C SER A 431 33.41 -9.75 -6.14
N LYS A 432 34.19 -9.54 -7.20
CA LYS A 432 35.40 -10.32 -7.54
C LYS A 432 36.62 -9.93 -6.72
N GLN A 433 36.70 -8.68 -6.26
CA GLN A 433 37.84 -8.10 -5.53
C GLN A 433 37.70 -8.25 -4.01
N GLY A 434 36.47 -8.37 -3.49
CA GLY A 434 36.22 -8.61 -2.07
C GLY A 434 34.77 -8.38 -1.65
N PRO A 435 34.44 -8.64 -0.38
CA PRO A 435 33.09 -8.40 0.13
C PRO A 435 32.82 -6.91 0.33
N THR A 436 31.62 -6.47 -0.03
CA THR A 436 31.10 -5.16 0.36
C THR A 436 30.76 -5.17 1.85
N THR A 437 31.19 -4.13 2.56
CA THR A 437 31.02 -4.03 4.02
C THR A 437 30.13 -2.85 4.38
N LEU A 438 29.09 -3.10 5.17
CA LEU A 438 28.26 -2.07 5.77
C LEU A 438 28.83 -1.69 7.13
N MET A 439 29.35 -0.47 7.22
CA MET A 439 29.93 0.10 8.43
C MET A 439 28.95 1.05 9.11
N VAL A 440 29.03 1.13 10.43
CA VAL A 440 28.36 2.17 11.22
C VAL A 440 29.41 3.05 11.87
N ALA A 441 29.41 4.33 11.51
CA ALA A 441 30.53 5.25 11.73
C ALA A 441 30.78 5.63 13.20
N HIS A 442 29.87 5.38 14.15
CA HIS A 442 30.16 5.64 15.59
C HIS A 442 31.24 4.71 16.17
N ARG A 443 31.64 3.65 15.43
CA ARG A 443 32.82 2.83 15.77
C ARG A 443 34.16 3.54 15.53
N ASP A 444 34.14 4.68 14.86
CA ASP A 444 35.29 5.60 14.75
C ASP A 444 35.30 6.55 15.96
N PRO A 445 36.30 6.46 16.87
CA PRO A 445 36.40 7.30 18.07
C PRO A 445 36.41 8.81 17.76
N ASN A 446 36.86 9.21 16.56
CA ASN A 446 36.91 10.61 16.16
C ASN A 446 35.53 11.15 15.75
N GLN A 447 34.64 10.29 15.25
CA GLN A 447 33.30 10.67 14.79
C GLN A 447 32.20 10.49 15.84
N ALA A 448 32.47 9.73 16.91
CA ALA A 448 31.60 9.58 18.07
C ALA A 448 31.37 10.90 18.84
N LYS A 449 32.12 11.96 18.52
CA LYS A 449 31.94 13.32 19.08
C LYS A 449 30.94 14.18 18.30
N ASN A 450 30.65 13.83 17.05
CA ASN A 450 29.74 14.59 16.20
C ASN A 450 28.28 14.28 16.55
N PRO A 451 27.34 15.23 16.40
CA PRO A 451 25.92 14.96 16.57
C PRO A 451 25.42 13.96 15.51
N VAL A 452 24.47 13.11 15.87
CA VAL A 452 23.78 12.21 14.94
C VAL A 452 22.67 13.00 14.25
N GLY A 453 22.65 12.99 12.92
CA GLY A 453 21.65 13.72 12.14
C GLY A 453 22.08 13.97 10.70
N VAL A 454 21.18 14.61 9.96
CA VAL A 454 21.40 15.08 8.58
C VAL A 454 20.97 16.55 8.45
N ASN A 455 21.48 17.25 7.45
CA ASN A 455 21.02 18.61 7.15
C ASN A 455 19.83 18.57 6.19
N GLN A 456 18.80 19.35 6.50
CA GLN A 456 17.66 19.58 5.62
C GLN A 456 18.10 20.51 4.47
N PRO A 457 18.08 20.08 3.20
CA PRO A 457 18.64 20.85 2.08
C PRO A 457 18.02 22.22 1.81
N ARG A 458 16.72 22.39 2.08
CA ARG A 458 15.95 23.63 1.90
C ARG A 458 16.24 24.65 3.00
N THR A 459 16.34 24.23 4.26
CA THR A 459 16.46 25.15 5.41
C THR A 459 17.88 25.25 5.95
N GLY A 460 18.74 24.28 5.64
CA GLY A 460 20.07 24.12 6.26
C GLY A 460 19.99 23.67 7.73
N GLN A 461 18.80 23.42 8.26
CA GLN A 461 18.62 23.01 9.65
C GLN A 461 19.13 21.59 9.87
N PHE A 462 19.85 21.39 10.97
CA PHE A 462 20.29 20.07 11.39
C PHE A 462 19.15 19.28 12.03
N MET A 463 18.81 18.14 11.43
CA MET A 463 17.73 17.26 11.84
C MET A 463 18.29 16.06 12.61
N LYS A 464 17.88 15.92 13.87
CA LYS A 464 18.19 14.77 14.74
C LYS A 464 17.26 13.59 14.42
N PRO A 465 17.63 12.34 14.72
CA PRO A 465 16.73 11.20 14.57
C PRO A 465 15.42 11.41 15.33
N GLN A 466 14.30 11.23 14.63
CA GLN A 466 12.96 11.26 15.22
C GLN A 466 12.04 10.35 14.39
N PRO A 467 11.19 9.51 15.01
CA PRO A 467 10.28 8.65 14.27
C PRO A 467 9.15 9.42 13.59
N LEU A 468 8.42 8.74 12.70
CA LEU A 468 7.33 9.35 11.93
C LEU A 468 6.12 9.77 12.78
N ASP A 469 5.98 9.25 14.01
CA ASP A 469 4.98 9.69 14.98
C ASP A 469 5.41 10.93 15.79
N ARG A 470 6.62 11.45 15.53
CA ARG A 470 7.25 12.60 16.21
C ARG A 470 7.52 12.38 17.71
N SER A 471 7.55 11.13 18.17
CA SER A 471 7.95 10.81 19.54
C SER A 471 9.43 11.16 19.79
N VAL A 472 9.77 11.48 21.06
CA VAL A 472 11.13 11.85 21.44
C VAL A 472 12.04 10.62 21.38
N ALA A 473 13.05 10.66 20.51
CA ALA A 473 14.10 9.66 20.46
C ALA A 473 15.38 10.20 21.12
N ASP A 474 15.78 9.61 22.26
CA ASP A 474 17.10 9.86 22.84
C ASP A 474 18.14 8.98 22.15
N VAL A 475 18.94 9.61 21.28
CA VAL A 475 20.04 8.97 20.55
C VAL A 475 21.34 9.66 20.94
N LYS A 476 22.19 8.94 21.68
CA LYS A 476 23.51 9.45 22.06
C LYS A 476 24.46 9.38 20.86
N PRO A 477 25.50 10.25 20.79
CA PRO A 477 26.49 10.20 19.72
C PRO A 477 27.19 8.84 19.51
N THR A 478 27.25 8.02 20.57
CA THR A 478 27.84 6.68 20.57
C THR A 478 26.88 5.56 20.18
N ASP A 479 25.57 5.85 20.10
CA ASP A 479 24.56 4.83 19.81
C ASP A 479 24.50 4.52 18.31
N ASP A 480 24.08 3.29 17.95
CA ASP A 480 23.53 3.03 16.62
C ASP A 480 22.09 3.55 16.57
N PRO A 481 21.80 4.63 15.82
CA PRO A 481 20.45 5.19 15.80
C PRO A 481 19.43 4.18 15.26
N ARG A 482 19.85 3.27 14.37
CA ARG A 482 18.98 2.25 13.79
C ARG A 482 18.47 1.27 14.84
N ALA A 483 19.21 1.04 15.93
CA ALA A 483 18.73 0.19 17.03
C ALA A 483 17.54 0.84 17.76
N LYS A 484 17.56 2.16 17.93
CA LYS A 484 16.42 2.92 18.49
C LYS A 484 15.23 2.92 17.52
N LEU A 485 15.49 3.08 16.23
CA LEU A 485 14.47 2.97 15.19
C LEU A 485 13.81 1.58 15.20
N ALA A 486 14.61 0.51 15.20
CA ALA A 486 14.11 -0.86 15.23
C ALA A 486 13.29 -1.13 16.51
N GLY A 487 13.73 -0.60 17.66
CA GLY A 487 12.97 -0.65 18.90
C GLY A 487 11.60 0.05 18.81
N TRP A 488 11.54 1.24 18.22
CA TRP A 488 10.28 1.97 18.00
C TRP A 488 9.37 1.29 16.96
N MET A 489 9.94 0.76 15.88
CA MET A 489 9.17 0.05 14.85
C MET A 489 8.53 -1.21 15.43
N THR A 490 9.29 -1.99 16.19
CA THR A 490 8.82 -3.27 16.74
C THR A 490 8.08 -3.16 18.06
N ASP A 491 7.85 -1.93 18.56
CA ASP A 491 7.02 -1.71 19.73
C ASP A 491 5.59 -2.22 19.45
N PRO A 492 5.00 -3.04 20.33
CA PRO A 492 3.62 -3.53 20.19
C PRO A 492 2.55 -2.44 19.97
N LYS A 493 2.84 -1.19 20.38
CA LYS A 493 1.95 -0.03 20.18
C LYS A 493 2.08 0.59 18.79
N ASN A 494 3.12 0.24 18.03
CA ASN A 494 3.31 0.74 16.68
C ASN A 494 2.36 0.02 15.71
N GLU A 495 1.22 0.65 15.46
CA GLU A 495 0.16 0.09 14.62
C GLU A 495 0.58 -0.15 13.17
N PHE A 496 1.52 0.66 12.65
CA PHE A 496 1.97 0.57 11.26
C PHE A 496 2.86 -0.65 11.03
N PHE A 497 3.72 -1.00 11.99
CA PHE A 497 4.62 -2.14 11.85
C PHE A 497 3.88 -3.48 11.74
N ALA A 498 3.03 -3.79 12.73
CA ALA A 498 2.19 -4.99 12.68
C ALA A 498 1.16 -4.89 11.54
N GLY A 499 0.56 -3.71 11.38
CA GLY A 499 -0.48 -3.47 10.39
C GLY A 499 -0.03 -3.64 8.95
N ALA A 500 1.21 -3.28 8.62
CA ALA A 500 1.76 -3.43 7.27
C ALA A 500 1.92 -4.91 6.90
N MET A 501 2.46 -5.73 7.81
CA MET A 501 2.61 -7.16 7.55
C MET A 501 1.24 -7.87 7.52
N VAL A 502 0.33 -7.54 8.45
CA VAL A 502 -1.04 -8.04 8.44
C VAL A 502 -1.74 -7.74 7.13
N ASN A 503 -1.65 -6.50 6.63
CA ASN A 503 -2.29 -6.10 5.39
C ASN A 503 -1.70 -6.83 4.18
N ARG A 504 -0.39 -7.06 4.15
CA ARG A 504 0.28 -7.83 3.09
C ARG A 504 -0.10 -9.30 3.08
N VAL A 505 -0.13 -9.96 4.25
CA VAL A 505 -0.58 -11.35 4.35
C VAL A 505 -2.04 -11.47 3.93
N TRP A 506 -2.89 -10.53 4.38
CA TRP A 506 -4.29 -10.48 3.97
C TRP A 506 -4.44 -10.31 2.44
N ARG A 507 -3.72 -9.37 1.83
CA ARG A 507 -3.68 -9.17 0.38
C ARG A 507 -3.19 -10.41 -0.36
N HIS A 508 -2.14 -11.06 0.15
CA HIS A 508 -1.56 -12.27 -0.44
C HIS A 508 -2.59 -13.40 -0.52
N LEU A 509 -3.42 -13.56 0.52
CA LEU A 509 -4.41 -14.64 0.62
C LEU A 509 -5.75 -14.29 -0.04
N LEU A 510 -6.29 -13.08 0.17
CA LEU A 510 -7.62 -12.70 -0.34
C LEU A 510 -7.58 -11.87 -1.62
N GLY A 511 -6.41 -11.54 -2.14
CA GLY A 511 -6.25 -10.84 -3.42
C GLY A 511 -6.45 -9.33 -3.35
N VAL A 512 -7.08 -8.79 -2.30
CA VAL A 512 -7.24 -7.35 -2.02
C VAL A 512 -7.00 -7.06 -0.53
N GLY A 513 -6.13 -6.10 -0.22
CA GLY A 513 -5.76 -5.66 1.12
C GLY A 513 -6.90 -4.93 1.83
N LEU A 514 -6.85 -4.91 3.15
CA LEU A 514 -7.75 -4.09 3.97
C LEU A 514 -7.47 -2.59 3.72
N VAL A 515 -6.21 -2.24 3.48
CA VAL A 515 -5.79 -0.95 2.93
C VAL A 515 -5.24 -1.20 1.53
N GLU A 516 -5.68 -0.42 0.54
CA GLU A 516 -5.16 -0.48 -0.83
C GLU A 516 -4.75 0.92 -1.33
N PRO A 517 -3.54 1.08 -1.90
CA PRO A 517 -2.46 0.09 -2.06
C PRO A 517 -1.97 -0.52 -0.74
N VAL A 518 -1.56 -1.79 -0.77
CA VAL A 518 -1.19 -2.58 0.42
C VAL A 518 -0.04 -2.01 1.26
N ASP A 519 0.79 -1.19 0.63
CA ASP A 519 1.97 -0.51 1.14
C ASP A 519 1.79 1.02 1.18
N ASP A 520 0.54 1.47 1.33
CA ASP A 520 0.14 2.87 1.47
C ASP A 520 -0.78 3.06 2.70
N LEU A 521 -0.32 2.55 3.84
CA LEU A 521 -0.93 2.75 5.16
C LEU A 521 -0.73 4.19 5.59
N ARG A 522 -1.84 4.92 5.66
CA ARG A 522 -1.87 6.32 6.08
C ARG A 522 -3.23 6.67 6.64
N ALA A 523 -3.31 7.74 7.44
CA ALA A 523 -4.56 8.14 8.08
C ALA A 523 -5.66 8.47 7.05
N THR A 524 -5.25 9.00 5.89
CA THR A 524 -6.17 9.34 4.79
C THR A 524 -6.54 8.19 3.86
N ASN A 525 -6.03 6.99 4.12
CA ASN A 525 -6.37 5.76 3.42
C ASN A 525 -6.78 4.68 4.44
N PRO A 526 -7.90 4.88 5.14
CA PRO A 526 -8.28 4.00 6.23
C PRO A 526 -8.61 2.58 5.72
N PRO A 527 -8.43 1.54 6.56
CA PRO A 527 -8.83 0.19 6.20
C PRO A 527 -10.33 0.09 5.85
N THR A 528 -10.68 -0.77 4.90
CA THR A 528 -12.08 -1.06 4.53
C THR A 528 -12.88 -1.66 5.69
N ASN A 529 -12.19 -2.35 6.60
CA ASN A 529 -12.70 -2.87 7.85
C ASN A 529 -11.71 -2.59 9.01
N PRO A 530 -11.80 -1.41 9.66
CA PRO A 530 -10.87 -1.03 10.73
C PRO A 530 -10.90 -1.98 11.94
N ALA A 531 -12.07 -2.54 12.27
CA ALA A 531 -12.21 -3.49 13.38
C ALA A 531 -11.47 -4.81 13.10
N LEU A 532 -11.60 -5.35 11.89
CA LEU A 532 -10.84 -6.53 11.47
C LEU A 532 -9.33 -6.26 11.46
N TRP A 533 -8.90 -5.12 10.92
CA TRP A 533 -7.50 -4.75 10.89
C TRP A 533 -6.91 -4.62 12.31
N ALA A 534 -7.65 -4.03 13.24
CA ALA A 534 -7.26 -3.95 14.65
C ALA A 534 -7.16 -5.33 15.30
N ALA A 535 -8.15 -6.21 15.10
CA ALA A 535 -8.16 -7.56 15.66
C ALA A 535 -7.01 -8.43 15.13
N LEU A 536 -6.74 -8.40 13.82
CA LEU A 536 -5.62 -9.13 13.22
C LEU A 536 -4.25 -8.63 13.72
N LYS A 537 -4.08 -7.32 13.90
CA LYS A 537 -2.86 -6.77 14.51
C LYS A 537 -2.68 -7.26 15.94
N GLN A 538 -3.75 -7.21 16.75
CA GLN A 538 -3.71 -7.67 18.13
C GLN A 538 -3.37 -9.16 18.21
N GLU A 539 -3.97 -9.98 17.33
CA GLU A 539 -3.66 -11.40 17.20
C GLU A 539 -2.18 -11.62 16.84
N PHE A 540 -1.68 -10.90 15.84
CA PHE A 540 -0.30 -11.03 15.37
C PHE A 540 0.72 -10.64 16.46
N VAL A 541 0.49 -9.53 17.16
CA VAL A 541 1.32 -9.08 18.28
C VAL A 541 1.23 -10.04 19.47
N GLY A 542 0.01 -10.49 19.82
CA GLY A 542 -0.23 -11.42 20.92
C GLY A 542 0.45 -12.79 20.73
N HIS A 543 0.59 -13.20 19.46
CA HIS A 543 1.32 -14.41 19.06
C HIS A 543 2.77 -14.14 18.66
N LYS A 544 3.38 -13.09 19.24
CA LYS A 544 4.81 -12.77 19.07
C LYS A 544 5.24 -12.67 17.61
N TYR A 545 4.41 -12.03 16.79
CA TYR A 545 4.70 -11.78 15.38
C TYR A 545 4.95 -13.07 14.55
N ASP A 546 4.28 -14.18 14.90
CA ASP A 546 4.33 -15.44 14.16
C ASP A 546 3.54 -15.35 12.84
N LEU A 547 4.26 -15.38 11.71
CA LEU A 547 3.65 -15.30 10.38
C LEU A 547 2.83 -16.54 10.03
N LYS A 548 3.29 -17.74 10.39
CA LYS A 548 2.54 -18.98 10.11
C LYS A 548 1.24 -18.99 10.89
N HIS A 549 1.24 -18.52 12.14
CA HIS A 549 0.01 -18.37 12.92
C HIS A 549 -0.98 -17.41 12.26
N LEU A 550 -0.53 -16.23 11.84
CA LEU A 550 -1.39 -15.27 11.16
C LEU A 550 -2.00 -15.85 9.86
N ILE A 551 -1.18 -16.51 9.04
CA ILE A 551 -1.63 -17.18 7.81
C ILE A 551 -2.66 -18.26 8.16
N ARG A 552 -2.38 -19.09 9.16
CA ARG A 552 -3.28 -20.16 9.64
C ARG A 552 -4.63 -19.61 10.08
N VAL A 553 -4.67 -18.51 10.83
CA VAL A 553 -5.91 -17.84 11.28
C VAL A 553 -6.75 -17.41 10.07
N ILE A 554 -6.13 -16.79 9.07
CA ILE A 554 -6.84 -16.31 7.87
C ILE A 554 -7.33 -17.48 7.03
N LEU A 555 -6.51 -18.50 6.75
CA LEU A 555 -6.89 -19.68 5.96
C LEU A 555 -8.05 -20.47 6.61
N ASN A 556 -8.11 -20.51 7.94
CA ASN A 556 -9.21 -21.16 8.66
C ASN A 556 -10.49 -20.32 8.71
N SER A 557 -10.46 -19.03 8.35
CA SER A 557 -11.66 -18.20 8.32
C SER A 557 -12.66 -18.68 7.27
N ARG A 558 -13.95 -18.51 7.53
CA ARG A 558 -15.01 -18.74 6.56
C ARG A 558 -14.87 -17.77 5.38
N ALA A 559 -14.46 -16.53 5.62
CA ALA A 559 -14.21 -15.52 4.59
C ALA A 559 -13.19 -16.00 3.53
N TYR A 560 -12.08 -16.61 3.94
CA TYR A 560 -11.11 -17.22 3.00
C TYR A 560 -11.71 -18.39 2.22
N GLN A 561 -12.65 -19.13 2.83
CA GLN A 561 -13.22 -20.37 2.31
C GLN A 561 -14.50 -20.16 1.50
N LEU A 562 -14.93 -18.92 1.23
CA LEU A 562 -16.03 -18.64 0.32
C LEU A 562 -15.62 -18.98 -1.12
N THR A 563 -16.57 -19.42 -1.95
CA THR A 563 -16.30 -19.60 -3.39
C THR A 563 -16.07 -18.25 -4.07
N SER A 564 -15.35 -18.24 -5.19
CA SER A 564 -15.32 -17.09 -6.10
C SER A 564 -16.58 -16.95 -6.95
N ALA A 565 -17.43 -17.98 -7.00
CA ALA A 565 -18.73 -17.85 -7.66
C ALA A 565 -19.57 -16.80 -6.93
N THR A 566 -19.93 -15.74 -7.65
CA THR A 566 -20.72 -14.64 -7.11
C THR A 566 -22.21 -14.98 -7.08
N LYS A 567 -22.97 -14.22 -6.28
CA LYS A 567 -24.43 -14.26 -6.23
C LYS A 567 -25.00 -12.91 -6.68
N PRO A 568 -26.26 -12.87 -7.14
CA PRO A 568 -26.96 -11.63 -7.41
C PRO A 568 -26.92 -10.65 -6.22
N GLY A 569 -26.19 -9.54 -6.38
CA GLY A 569 -26.00 -8.49 -5.40
C GLY A 569 -24.58 -8.35 -4.83
N ASN A 570 -23.68 -9.31 -5.09
CA ASN A 570 -22.29 -9.26 -4.61
C ASN A 570 -21.24 -9.26 -5.72
N GLU A 571 -21.65 -9.29 -6.99
CA GLU A 571 -20.75 -9.39 -8.16
C GLU A 571 -19.84 -8.18 -8.33
N THR A 572 -20.28 -7.02 -7.82
CA THR A 572 -19.52 -5.77 -7.88
C THR A 572 -18.73 -5.50 -6.60
N ASP A 573 -18.80 -6.38 -5.60
CA ASP A 573 -17.94 -6.27 -4.43
C ASP A 573 -16.50 -6.57 -4.84
N SER A 574 -15.61 -5.63 -4.56
CA SER A 574 -14.19 -5.75 -4.88
C SER A 574 -13.29 -5.57 -3.66
N ARG A 575 -13.85 -5.40 -2.45
CA ARG A 575 -13.06 -5.10 -1.24
C ARG A 575 -13.71 -5.39 0.12
N PHE A 576 -14.92 -5.94 0.17
CA PHE A 576 -15.63 -6.26 1.42
C PHE A 576 -15.65 -7.75 1.76
N TYR A 577 -15.17 -8.60 0.84
CA TYR A 577 -14.90 -10.02 1.02
C TYR A 577 -16.19 -10.84 1.14
N SER A 578 -17.20 -10.48 0.35
CA SER A 578 -18.42 -11.27 0.17
C SER A 578 -18.19 -12.59 -0.56
N HIS A 579 -17.10 -12.69 -1.31
CA HIS A 579 -16.67 -13.88 -2.04
C HIS A 579 -15.15 -13.85 -2.17
N TYR A 580 -14.56 -14.93 -2.65
CA TYR A 580 -13.13 -14.95 -2.94
C TYR A 580 -12.83 -14.27 -4.28
N TYR A 581 -11.88 -13.33 -4.31
CA TYR A 581 -11.52 -12.65 -5.55
C TYR A 581 -10.55 -13.49 -6.38
N ALA A 582 -11.04 -13.98 -7.53
CA ALA A 582 -10.21 -14.68 -8.48
C ALA A 582 -9.06 -13.77 -8.96
N ARG A 583 -7.82 -14.26 -8.88
CA ARG A 583 -6.61 -13.52 -9.25
C ARG A 583 -5.71 -14.37 -10.13
N ARG A 584 -5.04 -13.73 -11.09
CA ARG A 584 -4.05 -14.41 -11.92
C ARG A 584 -2.92 -14.93 -11.05
N LEU A 585 -2.44 -16.14 -11.34
CA LEU A 585 -1.26 -16.69 -10.70
C LEU A 585 -0.05 -15.78 -10.97
N PRO A 586 0.79 -15.49 -9.94
CA PRO A 586 2.07 -14.81 -10.14
C PRO A 586 2.92 -15.53 -11.20
N ALA A 587 3.80 -14.80 -11.89
CA ALA A 587 4.60 -15.32 -13.00
C ALA A 587 5.35 -16.61 -12.65
N GLU A 588 5.99 -16.63 -11.48
CA GLU A 588 6.76 -17.76 -10.96
C GLU A 588 5.85 -18.96 -10.69
N VAL A 589 4.73 -18.73 -10.01
CA VAL A 589 3.74 -19.77 -9.68
C VAL A 589 3.09 -20.34 -10.94
N LEU A 590 2.79 -19.52 -11.94
CA LEU A 590 2.23 -19.99 -13.21
C LEU A 590 3.23 -20.86 -13.98
N LEU A 591 4.50 -20.44 -14.06
CA LEU A 591 5.55 -21.21 -14.72
C LEU A 591 5.81 -22.55 -14.00
N ASP A 592 5.80 -22.53 -12.67
CA ASP A 592 5.96 -23.73 -11.85
C ASP A 592 4.73 -24.64 -11.95
N ALA A 593 3.52 -24.08 -12.07
CA ALA A 593 2.30 -24.85 -12.32
C ALA A 593 2.35 -25.52 -13.70
N LEU A 594 2.79 -24.83 -14.77
CA LEU A 594 2.99 -25.41 -16.10
C LEU A 594 4.04 -26.54 -16.07
N THR A 595 5.15 -26.31 -15.40
CA THR A 595 6.23 -27.30 -15.23
C THR A 595 5.75 -28.52 -14.45
N SER A 596 5.04 -28.30 -13.33
CA SER A 596 4.45 -29.36 -12.53
C SER A 596 3.44 -30.16 -13.36
N ALA A 597 2.51 -29.47 -14.03
CA ALA A 597 1.42 -30.07 -14.80
C ALA A 597 1.88 -30.82 -16.06
N THR A 598 3.00 -30.42 -16.68
CA THR A 598 3.61 -31.12 -17.84
C THR A 598 4.65 -32.15 -17.42
N GLY A 599 5.21 -32.04 -16.21
CA GLY A 599 6.32 -32.88 -15.76
C GLY A 599 7.64 -32.58 -16.46
N VAL A 600 7.72 -31.44 -17.18
CA VAL A 600 8.90 -31.02 -17.94
C VAL A 600 9.46 -29.74 -17.34
N GLY A 601 10.65 -29.87 -16.74
CA GLY A 601 11.37 -28.80 -16.06
C GLY A 601 11.57 -27.53 -16.90
N GLU A 602 11.74 -26.39 -16.23
CA GLU A 602 12.29 -25.19 -16.84
C GLU A 602 13.79 -25.11 -16.57
N LYS A 603 14.56 -24.58 -17.52
CA LYS A 603 15.99 -24.33 -17.36
C LYS A 603 16.23 -22.85 -17.08
N PHE A 604 16.93 -22.56 -15.99
CA PHE A 604 17.36 -21.21 -15.64
C PHE A 604 18.88 -21.13 -15.68
N ASP A 605 19.40 -20.13 -16.39
CA ASP A 605 20.85 -19.97 -16.55
C ASP A 605 21.57 -19.79 -15.20
N GLY A 606 22.58 -20.61 -14.97
CA GLY A 606 23.36 -20.60 -13.73
C GLY A 606 22.71 -21.33 -12.55
N TYR A 607 21.61 -22.06 -12.76
CA TYR A 607 20.95 -22.88 -11.74
C TYR A 607 20.88 -24.36 -12.16
N PRO A 608 20.83 -25.30 -11.19
CA PRO A 608 20.62 -26.72 -11.48
C PRO A 608 19.27 -26.99 -12.16
N GLU A 609 19.20 -28.09 -12.91
CA GLU A 609 17.92 -28.58 -13.45
C GLU A 609 16.96 -28.96 -12.32
N GLY A 610 15.65 -28.76 -12.57
CA GLY A 610 14.60 -29.06 -11.61
C GLY A 610 14.36 -27.98 -10.55
N VAL A 611 15.12 -26.88 -10.55
CA VAL A 611 14.82 -25.72 -9.72
C VAL A 611 13.50 -25.07 -10.17
N ARG A 612 12.68 -24.66 -9.20
CA ARG A 612 11.44 -23.93 -9.44
C ARG A 612 11.69 -22.44 -9.62
N ALA A 613 10.84 -21.77 -10.39
CA ALA A 613 10.88 -20.33 -10.58
C ALA A 613 10.80 -19.57 -9.25
N VAL A 614 9.96 -20.03 -8.31
CA VAL A 614 9.86 -19.39 -6.97
C VAL A 614 11.15 -19.48 -6.14
N GLN A 615 12.06 -20.42 -6.47
CA GLN A 615 13.32 -20.60 -5.78
C GLN A 615 14.45 -19.72 -6.34
N ILE A 616 14.21 -18.98 -7.44
CA ILE A 616 15.25 -18.20 -8.10
C ILE A 616 15.57 -16.91 -7.29
N PRO A 617 16.80 -16.77 -6.77
CA PRO A 617 17.19 -15.63 -5.96
C PRO A 617 17.28 -14.30 -6.70
N ASP A 618 17.69 -14.31 -7.97
CA ASP A 618 17.92 -13.09 -8.76
C ASP A 618 16.79 -12.91 -9.78
N PRO A 619 16.00 -11.84 -9.73
CA PRO A 619 14.89 -11.63 -10.67
C PRO A 619 15.36 -11.44 -12.13
N HIS A 620 16.66 -11.18 -12.34
CA HIS A 620 17.24 -11.03 -13.68
C HIS A 620 17.81 -12.32 -14.27
N ALA A 621 17.63 -13.47 -13.61
CA ALA A 621 17.91 -14.75 -14.25
C ALA A 621 17.07 -14.85 -15.54
N TYR A 622 17.71 -15.15 -16.68
CA TYR A 622 17.08 -14.98 -17.99
C TYR A 622 15.85 -15.87 -18.16
N SER A 623 14.65 -15.27 -18.07
CA SER A 623 13.38 -15.89 -18.43
C SER A 623 12.46 -14.85 -19.07
N GLN A 624 12.27 -14.96 -20.38
CA GLN A 624 11.33 -14.12 -21.12
C GLN A 624 9.89 -14.31 -20.62
N PHE A 625 9.55 -15.52 -20.15
CA PHE A 625 8.25 -15.80 -19.55
C PHE A 625 8.04 -14.99 -18.28
N LEU A 626 8.96 -15.05 -17.31
CA LEU A 626 8.79 -14.35 -16.03
C LEU A 626 8.59 -12.84 -16.24
N LYS A 627 9.40 -12.24 -17.13
CA LYS A 627 9.28 -10.83 -17.50
C LYS A 627 7.93 -10.49 -18.16
N MET A 628 7.51 -11.28 -19.15
CA MET A 628 6.24 -11.07 -19.85
C MET A 628 5.02 -11.19 -18.92
N PHE A 629 5.09 -12.08 -17.93
CA PHE A 629 4.04 -12.32 -16.95
C PHE A 629 4.19 -11.45 -15.68
N GLY A 630 5.04 -10.41 -15.70
CA GLY A 630 5.05 -9.36 -14.68
C GLY A 630 5.69 -9.76 -13.34
N SER A 631 6.73 -10.60 -13.34
CA SER A 631 7.59 -10.82 -12.16
C SER A 631 8.21 -9.50 -11.69
N SER A 632 8.43 -9.35 -10.38
CA SER A 632 9.09 -8.17 -9.81
C SER A 632 10.57 -8.12 -10.21
N GLU A 633 11.06 -6.93 -10.56
CA GLU A 633 12.50 -6.66 -10.75
C GLU A 633 13.22 -6.37 -9.43
N ARG A 634 12.43 -6.18 -8.36
CA ARG A 634 12.82 -5.89 -6.97
C ARG A 634 13.58 -4.57 -6.85
N VAL A 635 13.15 -3.58 -7.63
CA VAL A 635 13.75 -2.24 -7.69
C VAL A 635 13.42 -1.42 -6.45
N THR A 636 12.19 -1.52 -5.97
CA THR A 636 11.56 -0.93 -4.81
C THR A 636 10.84 -2.01 -4.01
N SER A 637 10.54 -1.73 -2.74
CA SER A 637 9.69 -2.57 -1.89
C SER A 637 8.19 -2.44 -2.25
N CYS A 638 7.85 -1.71 -3.32
CA CYS A 638 6.47 -1.49 -3.73
C CYS A 638 5.81 -2.80 -4.16
N ALA A 639 4.65 -3.09 -3.58
CA ALA A 639 3.81 -4.21 -4.04
C ALA A 639 3.34 -4.04 -5.50
N CYS A 640 3.35 -2.80 -6.00
CA CYS A 640 2.97 -2.45 -7.36
C CYS A 640 3.94 -2.91 -8.44
N GLU A 641 5.15 -3.39 -8.08
CA GLU A 641 6.08 -3.92 -9.08
C GLU A 641 5.60 -5.20 -9.75
N ARG A 642 4.87 -6.05 -9.01
CA ARG A 642 4.27 -7.25 -9.58
C ARG A 642 3.05 -6.84 -10.38
N ASN A 643 3.06 -7.13 -11.67
CA ASN A 643 1.92 -6.83 -12.53
C ASN A 643 1.02 -8.07 -12.67
N GLY A 644 -0.18 -8.02 -12.09
CA GLY A 644 -1.20 -9.06 -12.21
C GLY A 644 -2.10 -8.95 -13.45
N GLU A 645 -2.01 -7.87 -14.23
CA GLU A 645 -2.86 -7.62 -15.41
C GLU A 645 -2.69 -8.70 -16.47
N VAL A 646 -3.79 -8.93 -17.19
CA VAL A 646 -3.85 -9.83 -18.34
C VAL A 646 -3.61 -9.03 -19.60
N THR A 647 -2.65 -9.46 -20.41
CA THR A 647 -2.34 -8.81 -21.69
C THR A 647 -2.48 -9.79 -22.85
N LEU A 648 -2.76 -9.27 -24.06
CA LEU A 648 -2.84 -10.10 -25.27
C LEU A 648 -1.55 -10.90 -25.53
N PRO A 649 -0.33 -10.32 -25.39
CA PRO A 649 0.92 -11.09 -25.54
C PRO A 649 1.01 -12.30 -24.61
N GLN A 650 0.56 -12.20 -23.35
CA GLN A 650 0.55 -13.31 -22.41
C GLN A 650 -0.38 -14.43 -22.87
N LEU A 651 -1.59 -14.08 -23.30
CA LEU A 651 -2.57 -15.06 -23.81
C LEU A 651 -2.05 -15.78 -25.05
N LEU A 652 -1.49 -15.03 -26.01
CA LEU A 652 -0.88 -15.62 -27.20
C LEU A 652 0.28 -16.55 -26.81
N ASN A 653 1.17 -16.12 -25.91
CA ASN A 653 2.30 -16.94 -25.48
C ASN A 653 1.88 -18.29 -24.86
N LEU A 654 0.78 -18.34 -24.10
CA LEU A 654 0.23 -19.61 -23.58
C LEU A 654 -0.38 -20.47 -24.70
N GLN A 655 -1.00 -19.86 -25.70
CA GLN A 655 -1.67 -20.60 -26.77
C GLN A 655 -0.71 -21.15 -27.82
N ASN A 656 0.27 -20.36 -28.25
CA ASN A 656 1.12 -20.67 -29.41
C ASN A 656 2.62 -20.60 -29.12
N GLY A 657 3.03 -20.38 -27.87
CA GLY A 657 4.45 -20.32 -27.52
C GLY A 657 5.14 -21.66 -27.69
N ASP A 658 6.22 -21.69 -28.48
CA ASP A 658 7.02 -22.89 -28.76
C ASP A 658 7.44 -23.65 -27.50
N ARG A 659 7.72 -22.91 -26.41
CA ARG A 659 8.10 -23.51 -25.13
C ARG A 659 7.01 -24.39 -24.54
N LEU A 660 5.76 -23.93 -24.52
CA LEU A 660 4.66 -24.75 -23.99
C LEU A 660 4.37 -25.93 -24.92
N LEU A 661 4.33 -25.68 -26.22
CA LEU A 661 4.10 -26.73 -27.23
C LEU A 661 5.18 -27.81 -27.18
N ALA A 662 6.45 -27.44 -26.94
CA ALA A 662 7.54 -28.39 -26.73
C ALA A 662 7.32 -29.25 -25.48
N LYS A 663 6.92 -28.66 -24.34
CA LYS A 663 6.62 -29.41 -23.10
C LYS A 663 5.48 -30.42 -23.29
N LEU A 664 4.48 -30.08 -24.11
CA LEU A 664 3.36 -30.99 -24.43
C LEU A 664 3.76 -32.16 -25.35
N ARG A 665 4.81 -31.99 -26.16
CA ARG A 665 5.32 -33.00 -27.10
C ARG A 665 6.50 -33.79 -26.56
N ASP A 666 6.99 -33.47 -25.37
CA ASP A 666 8.16 -34.10 -24.77
C ASP A 666 7.89 -35.57 -24.43
N GLY A 667 8.70 -36.47 -24.99
CA GLY A 667 8.56 -37.92 -24.80
C GLY A 667 8.84 -38.41 -23.37
N SER A 668 9.48 -37.57 -22.54
CA SER A 668 9.71 -37.80 -21.11
C SER A 668 8.66 -37.12 -20.21
N GLY A 669 7.80 -36.28 -20.81
CA GLY A 669 6.76 -35.53 -20.13
C GLY A 669 5.62 -36.41 -19.58
N ALA A 670 4.79 -35.79 -18.75
CA ALA A 670 3.70 -36.48 -18.06
C ALA A 670 2.67 -37.06 -19.01
N LEU A 671 2.29 -36.33 -20.06
CA LEU A 671 1.32 -36.83 -21.04
C LEU A 671 1.81 -38.13 -21.70
N ALA A 672 3.08 -38.18 -22.12
CA ALA A 672 3.66 -39.36 -22.76
C ALA A 672 3.68 -40.58 -21.83
N LYS A 673 3.90 -40.38 -20.52
CA LYS A 673 3.81 -41.43 -19.50
C LYS A 673 2.37 -41.87 -19.28
N LEU A 674 1.47 -40.91 -19.07
CA LEU A 674 0.05 -41.19 -18.82
C LEU A 674 -0.63 -41.90 -20.00
N LEU A 675 -0.30 -41.55 -21.24
CA LEU A 675 -0.82 -42.24 -22.43
C LEU A 675 -0.46 -43.73 -22.47
N LYS A 676 0.71 -44.11 -21.93
CA LYS A 676 1.19 -45.49 -21.83
C LYS A 676 0.60 -46.22 -20.63
N ASP A 677 0.51 -45.55 -19.49
CA ASP A 677 0.19 -46.16 -18.21
C ASP A 677 -1.32 -46.18 -17.89
N ALA A 678 -2.11 -45.31 -18.52
CA ALA A 678 -3.53 -45.17 -18.21
C ALA A 678 -4.35 -46.42 -18.60
N LYS A 679 -5.15 -46.90 -17.64
CA LYS A 679 -6.01 -48.10 -17.78
C LYS A 679 -7.17 -47.90 -18.77
N SER A 680 -7.63 -46.67 -18.93
CA SER A 680 -8.72 -46.30 -19.82
C SER A 680 -8.62 -44.82 -20.18
N ASP A 681 -9.34 -44.44 -21.23
CA ASP A 681 -9.51 -43.04 -21.63
C ASP A 681 -10.22 -42.21 -20.55
N ASP A 682 -11.13 -42.82 -19.80
CA ASP A 682 -11.78 -42.17 -18.67
C ASP A 682 -10.79 -41.85 -17.55
N ALA A 683 -9.93 -42.82 -17.20
CA ALA A 683 -8.90 -42.62 -16.19
C ALA A 683 -7.84 -41.59 -16.63
N LEU A 684 -7.46 -41.61 -17.92
CA LEU A 684 -6.53 -40.63 -18.49
C LEU A 684 -7.10 -39.21 -18.44
N THR A 685 -8.37 -39.05 -18.84
CA THR A 685 -9.07 -37.77 -18.77
C THR A 685 -9.12 -37.25 -17.34
N GLU A 686 -9.56 -38.08 -16.38
CA GLU A 686 -9.60 -37.71 -14.97
C GLU A 686 -8.23 -37.26 -14.45
N GLU A 687 -7.18 -38.01 -14.75
CA GLU A 687 -5.82 -37.70 -14.31
C GLU A 687 -5.32 -36.36 -14.86
N LEU A 688 -5.57 -36.05 -16.14
CA LEU A 688 -5.20 -34.75 -16.72
C LEU A 688 -5.95 -33.59 -16.06
N PHE A 689 -7.24 -33.76 -15.75
CA PHE A 689 -8.03 -32.76 -15.04
C PHE A 689 -7.54 -32.53 -13.62
N LEU A 690 -7.22 -33.58 -12.87
CA LEU A 690 -6.68 -33.48 -11.52
C LEU A 690 -5.30 -32.83 -11.50
N ARG A 691 -4.43 -33.19 -12.45
CA ARG A 691 -3.07 -32.65 -12.55
C ARG A 691 -3.01 -31.17 -12.95
N THR A 692 -4.03 -30.67 -13.65
CA THR A 692 -4.08 -29.29 -14.14
C THR A 692 -4.99 -28.42 -13.30
N LEU A 693 -6.26 -28.78 -13.23
CA LEU A 693 -7.33 -28.00 -12.61
C LEU A 693 -7.65 -28.44 -11.18
N SER A 694 -7.01 -29.50 -10.68
CA SER A 694 -7.18 -30.00 -9.31
C SER A 694 -8.62 -30.39 -8.99
N ARG A 695 -9.39 -30.81 -10.00
CA ARG A 695 -10.76 -31.31 -9.89
C ARG A 695 -10.99 -32.45 -10.87
N ARG A 696 -12.08 -33.18 -10.70
CA ARG A 696 -12.55 -34.14 -11.70
C ARG A 696 -13.20 -33.42 -12.90
N PRO A 697 -13.20 -34.02 -14.09
CA PRO A 697 -14.01 -33.53 -15.20
C PRO A 697 -15.49 -33.60 -14.85
N THR A 698 -16.25 -32.62 -15.31
CA THR A 698 -17.72 -32.70 -15.29
C THR A 698 -18.21 -33.76 -16.27
N ALA A 699 -19.46 -34.19 -16.14
CA ALA A 699 -20.06 -35.18 -17.05
C ALA A 699 -20.01 -34.72 -18.52
N ASP A 700 -20.24 -33.43 -18.77
CA ASP A 700 -20.21 -32.84 -20.11
C ASP A 700 -18.79 -32.78 -20.69
N GLU A 701 -17.80 -32.42 -19.87
CA GLU A 701 -16.38 -32.46 -20.26
C GLU A 701 -15.93 -33.89 -20.57
N GLN A 702 -16.33 -34.86 -19.74
CA GLN A 702 -16.03 -36.28 -19.97
C GLN A 702 -16.65 -36.77 -21.29
N ALA A 703 -17.92 -36.42 -21.54
CA ALA A 703 -18.61 -36.76 -22.78
C ALA A 703 -18.01 -36.08 -24.01
N ALA A 704 -17.49 -34.84 -23.88
CA ALA A 704 -16.79 -34.16 -24.96
C ALA A 704 -15.50 -34.86 -25.36
N VAL A 705 -14.68 -35.29 -24.38
CA VAL A 705 -13.44 -36.03 -24.66
C VAL A 705 -13.74 -37.38 -25.31
N LYS A 706 -14.75 -38.12 -24.81
CA LYS A 706 -15.18 -39.39 -25.43
C LYS A 706 -15.57 -39.22 -26.90
N ARG A 707 -16.29 -38.15 -27.23
CA ARG A 707 -16.66 -37.83 -28.63
C ARG A 707 -15.44 -37.53 -29.48
N ALA A 708 -14.47 -36.78 -28.97
CA ALA A 708 -13.24 -36.46 -29.68
C ALA A 708 -12.41 -37.73 -29.97
N VAL A 709 -12.25 -38.62 -28.98
CA VAL A 709 -11.56 -39.91 -29.18
C VAL A 709 -12.28 -40.79 -30.22
N ALA A 710 -13.62 -40.76 -30.23
CA ALA A 710 -14.42 -41.51 -31.19
C ALA A 710 -14.44 -40.92 -32.63
N ALA A 711 -13.98 -39.68 -32.82
CA ALA A 711 -14.06 -38.97 -34.10
C ALA A 711 -13.02 -39.44 -35.15
N GLY A 712 -12.06 -40.29 -34.76
CA GLY A 712 -11.09 -40.90 -35.66
C GLY A 712 -9.71 -40.23 -35.69
N ASP A 713 -9.51 -39.15 -34.92
CA ASP A 713 -8.20 -38.52 -34.75
C ASP A 713 -7.24 -39.41 -33.95
N PRO A 714 -5.91 -39.29 -34.15
CA PRO A 714 -4.92 -40.02 -33.35
C PRO A 714 -5.12 -39.77 -31.85
N ARG A 715 -5.19 -40.84 -31.05
CA ARG A 715 -5.44 -40.76 -29.61
C ARG A 715 -4.47 -39.81 -28.90
N ASP A 716 -3.18 -39.84 -29.24
CA ASP A 716 -2.18 -38.98 -28.63
C ASP A 716 -2.37 -37.50 -28.98
N GLU A 717 -2.92 -37.19 -30.16
CA GLU A 717 -3.28 -35.84 -30.59
C GLU A 717 -4.48 -35.31 -29.81
N VAL A 718 -5.55 -36.11 -29.69
CA VAL A 718 -6.75 -35.75 -28.90
C VAL A 718 -6.38 -35.38 -27.46
N TYR A 719 -5.53 -36.17 -26.81
CA TYR A 719 -5.10 -35.87 -25.44
C TYR A 719 -4.07 -34.74 -25.34
N ARG A 720 -3.29 -34.49 -26.39
CA ARG A 720 -2.42 -33.31 -26.46
C ARG A 720 -3.26 -32.03 -26.54
N ASP A 721 -4.34 -32.05 -27.32
CA ASP A 721 -5.27 -30.93 -27.45
C ASP A 721 -6.09 -30.71 -26.18
N LEU A 722 -6.58 -31.79 -25.55
CA LEU A 722 -7.20 -31.69 -24.23
C LEU A 722 -6.24 -31.06 -23.22
N PHE A 723 -5.01 -31.54 -23.16
CA PHE A 723 -4.05 -31.06 -22.19
C PHE A 723 -3.66 -29.59 -22.45
N TRP A 724 -3.50 -29.21 -23.72
CA TRP A 724 -3.34 -27.81 -24.13
C TRP A 724 -4.54 -26.94 -23.71
N ALA A 725 -5.77 -27.42 -23.92
CA ALA A 725 -6.98 -26.70 -23.56
C ALA A 725 -7.08 -26.48 -22.04
N LEU A 726 -6.73 -27.49 -21.25
CA LEU A 726 -6.70 -27.39 -19.78
C LEU A 726 -5.66 -26.38 -19.29
N LEU A 727 -4.45 -26.37 -19.86
CA LEU A 727 -3.40 -25.40 -19.49
C LEU A 727 -3.73 -23.96 -19.90
N ASN A 728 -4.59 -23.79 -20.90
CA ASN A 728 -5.09 -22.49 -21.36
C ASN A 728 -6.43 -22.08 -20.73
N ALA A 729 -7.01 -22.92 -19.87
CA ALA A 729 -8.25 -22.60 -19.17
C ALA A 729 -8.04 -21.47 -18.15
N LYS A 730 -9.06 -20.61 -17.96
CA LYS A 730 -9.03 -19.56 -16.94
C LYS A 730 -8.79 -20.15 -15.54
N SER A 731 -9.42 -21.29 -15.23
CA SER A 731 -9.25 -22.02 -13.97
C SER A 731 -7.82 -22.53 -13.73
N PHE A 732 -7.01 -22.67 -14.79
CA PHE A 732 -5.59 -23.00 -14.65
C PHE A 732 -4.78 -21.76 -14.28
N ALA A 733 -4.95 -20.67 -15.05
CA ALA A 733 -4.15 -19.45 -14.90
C ALA A 733 -4.57 -18.54 -13.73
N PHE A 734 -5.72 -18.80 -13.10
CA PHE A 734 -6.25 -18.03 -11.97
C PHE A 734 -6.42 -18.89 -10.73
N ASN A 735 -5.99 -18.35 -9.59
CA ASN A 735 -6.44 -18.84 -8.29
C ASN A 735 -7.82 -18.25 -8.00
N HIS A 736 -8.77 -19.09 -7.63
CA HIS A 736 -10.18 -18.74 -7.56
C HIS A 736 -10.85 -19.39 -6.37
#